data_AF-A0A6I6MJK1-F1
#
_entry.id   AF-A0A6I6MJK1-F1
#
_cell.length_a   1.000
_cell.length_b   1.000
_cell.length_c   1.000
_cell.angle_alpha   90.00
_cell.angle_beta   90.00
_cell.angle_gamma   90.00
#
_symmetry.space_group_name_H-M   'P 1'
#
loop_
_entity.id
_entity.type
_entity.pdbx_description
1 polymer ?
#
loop_
_entity_poly.entity_id
_entity_poly.type
_entity_poly.pdbx_seq_one_letter_code
_entity_poly.pdbx_strand_id
1 'polypeptide(L)'
;MADDFQIGIAGTFDLQNFGDLLFPLVAEAELSKRLGAVKIRPFAYAAKARPEWPFDVASVVDLPDAVADLDAMLIGSGHIVRFDKSIAPNYAPPNADVHHPTGYWLMPALMAQQHGVPVVWNAIGSYGPTPAWAEPLMRTALDESAYIAVRDEDAFNTLAPLVNGKTISRVPDTCFGVSALVDGARRSPEYEAIREALGLDEPYIFVQATNRLEAFGAFMRQHGDRLSVKKAIAVPVGLVLGDSNDQVGRLFDGLMTLSHWPSPVALAELIADARAVVGTSMHMAITALSFGAPVFRPASAWGKYAVLSQHDSVFEFPETGVIDPDWFEACLQRRGPGAKALANKLALERYWDHVASIVKRPRDTSKRANAVLSGFGPRLPFALELQADLERGLEAARADLVGALAGLEGTQQAVEAAQENARALEAAIQEFASRLEAQSLEVGRLNREAEALRARAAADAAYLAAMQKSTSWRVTAPLRWAKSRLDGSVGAESSILKFSAIAEEQLKRDPFDWAFANNVFASSDARALAQSYPHDQFKTVKGYDGEKGYEYEARALIHMGQDEIAFADGLSAQWRRLARDLLSPNYRQAVSSLTGRDLTSAPMEAYVCHFGAGAAGPARGPSREDHDPCILLQRSLGFRGWRVPQHPAFEGHERSSRGSGAHRGQHFDSRAVRHVVARGFEGEAGDGLAPQHERHILSRWRGEYNVAAG
;
A
#
# COMPACT_ATOMS: atom_id res chain seq x y z
N MET A 1 -42.18 -14.50 38.10
CA MET A 1 -41.27 -13.44 37.62
C MET A 1 -41.02 -13.79 36.17
N ALA A 2 -41.22 -12.87 35.22
CA ALA A 2 -40.88 -13.16 33.83
C ALA A 2 -39.34 -13.25 33.78
N ASP A 3 -38.81 -14.34 33.22
CA ASP A 3 -37.36 -14.51 33.10
C ASP A 3 -36.79 -13.42 32.19
N ASP A 4 -35.65 -12.85 32.57
CA ASP A 4 -34.94 -11.83 31.79
C ASP A 4 -34.43 -12.43 30.48
N PHE A 5 -34.67 -11.77 29.34
CA PHE A 5 -34.14 -12.24 28.05
C PHE A 5 -32.60 -12.19 28.06
N GLN A 6 -31.96 -13.32 27.75
CA GLN A 6 -30.50 -13.45 27.68
C GLN A 6 -30.06 -13.37 26.22
N ILE A 7 -29.35 -12.32 25.83
CA ILE A 7 -28.97 -12.11 24.42
C ILE A 7 -27.46 -12.00 24.32
N GLY A 8 -26.85 -12.85 23.50
CA GLY A 8 -25.43 -12.73 23.18
C GLY A 8 -25.20 -11.66 22.12
N ILE A 9 -24.07 -10.95 22.21
CA ILE A 9 -23.56 -10.12 21.11
C ILE A 9 -22.07 -10.38 20.91
N ALA A 10 -21.62 -10.62 19.68
CA ALA A 10 -20.23 -10.95 19.38
C ALA A 10 -19.52 -9.84 18.57
N GLY A 11 -18.31 -9.44 18.96
CA GLY A 11 -17.57 -8.34 18.35
C GLY A 11 -16.23 -8.05 19.04
N THR A 12 -15.67 -6.86 18.80
CA THR A 12 -14.38 -6.38 19.36
C THR A 12 -14.57 -5.56 20.64
N PHE A 13 -15.37 -6.08 21.57
CA PHE A 13 -15.79 -5.37 22.79
C PHE A 13 -14.74 -5.37 23.91
N ASP A 14 -13.60 -6.02 23.68
CA ASP A 14 -12.42 -6.06 24.55
C ASP A 14 -11.31 -5.09 24.09
N LEU A 15 -11.59 -4.27 23.07
CA LEU A 15 -10.73 -3.20 22.58
C LEU A 15 -11.19 -1.83 23.08
N GLN A 16 -10.24 -0.94 23.33
CA GLN A 16 -10.50 0.44 23.74
C GLN A 16 -10.89 1.29 22.52
N ASN A 17 -12.04 0.98 21.94
CA ASN A 17 -12.68 1.69 20.83
C ASN A 17 -14.07 2.13 21.27
N PHE A 18 -14.28 3.44 21.39
CA PHE A 18 -15.54 4.03 21.83
C PHE A 18 -16.75 3.48 21.06
N GLY A 19 -16.64 3.40 19.73
CA GLY A 19 -17.74 2.95 18.90
C GLY A 19 -18.12 1.49 19.13
N ASP A 20 -17.12 0.61 19.18
CA ASP A 20 -17.37 -0.82 19.39
C ASP A 20 -18.00 -1.06 20.77
N LEU A 21 -17.57 -0.32 21.79
CA LEU A 21 -18.12 -0.42 23.15
C LEU A 21 -19.54 0.15 23.29
N LEU A 22 -20.01 1.00 22.37
CA LEU A 22 -21.40 1.49 22.39
C LEU A 22 -22.40 0.43 21.96
N PHE A 23 -22.05 -0.46 21.04
CA PHE A 23 -22.99 -1.41 20.46
C PHE A 23 -23.73 -2.31 21.47
N PRO A 24 -23.05 -2.99 22.43
CA PRO A 24 -23.75 -3.79 23.43
C PRO A 24 -24.67 -2.94 24.31
N LEU A 25 -24.24 -1.72 24.66
CA LEU A 25 -25.04 -0.80 25.47
C LEU A 25 -26.30 -0.35 24.73
N VAL A 26 -26.16 0.09 23.48
CA VAL A 26 -27.29 0.53 22.64
C VAL A 26 -28.27 -0.63 22.42
N ALA A 27 -27.77 -1.83 22.14
CA ALA A 27 -28.61 -3.02 21.98
C ALA A 27 -29.41 -3.32 23.25
N GLU A 28 -28.77 -3.26 24.42
CA GLU A 28 -29.44 -3.49 25.71
C GLU A 28 -30.54 -2.46 25.96
N ALA A 29 -30.24 -1.17 25.77
CA ALA A 29 -31.21 -0.10 25.98
C ALA A 29 -32.40 -0.18 25.00
N GLU A 30 -32.13 -0.42 23.72
CA GLU A 30 -33.18 -0.49 22.70
C GLU A 30 -34.05 -1.74 22.84
N LEU A 31 -33.46 -2.89 23.17
CA LEU A 31 -34.24 -4.11 23.39
C LEU A 31 -35.00 -4.07 24.72
N SER A 32 -34.43 -3.49 25.77
CA SER A 32 -35.12 -3.35 27.06
C SER A 32 -36.40 -2.51 26.93
N LYS A 33 -36.38 -1.43 26.13
CA LYS A 33 -37.59 -0.63 25.83
C LYS A 33 -38.74 -1.46 25.24
N ARG A 34 -38.43 -2.56 24.54
CA ARG A 34 -39.40 -3.37 23.76
C ARG A 34 -39.77 -4.69 24.41
N LEU A 35 -38.84 -5.25 25.19
CA LEU A 35 -38.92 -6.59 25.76
C LEU A 35 -39.09 -6.56 27.29
N GLY A 36 -38.80 -5.44 27.95
CA GLY A 36 -38.72 -5.36 29.41
C GLY A 36 -37.29 -5.63 29.88
N ALA A 37 -37.11 -6.57 30.80
CA ALA A 37 -35.78 -6.92 31.29
C ALA A 37 -35.01 -7.72 30.22
N VAL A 38 -33.90 -7.13 29.75
CA VAL A 38 -32.96 -7.75 28.81
C VAL A 38 -31.57 -7.67 29.43
N LYS A 39 -30.82 -8.75 29.31
CA LYS A 39 -29.39 -8.77 29.64
C LYS A 39 -28.60 -9.08 28.38
N ILE A 40 -27.77 -8.12 27.96
CA ILE A 40 -26.81 -8.34 26.89
C ILE A 40 -25.54 -8.97 27.47
N ARG A 41 -25.06 -10.04 26.82
CA ARG A 41 -23.77 -10.68 27.11
C ARG A 41 -22.80 -10.46 25.95
N PRO A 42 -21.86 -9.51 26.05
CA PRO A 42 -20.84 -9.30 25.04
C PRO A 42 -19.83 -10.44 25.01
N PHE A 43 -19.46 -10.89 23.81
CA PHE A 43 -18.42 -11.87 23.55
C PHE A 43 -17.33 -11.26 22.65
N ALA A 44 -16.08 -11.43 23.07
CA ALA A 44 -14.90 -11.01 22.33
C ALA A 44 -13.75 -12.02 22.55
N TYR A 45 -12.53 -11.75 22.07
CA TYR A 45 -11.43 -12.68 22.31
C TYR A 45 -11.05 -12.81 23.78
N ALA A 46 -10.77 -11.69 24.43
CA ALA A 46 -10.41 -11.65 25.84
C ALA A 46 -11.64 -11.38 26.71
N ALA A 47 -11.72 -12.08 27.84
CA ALA A 47 -12.63 -11.72 28.90
C ALA A 47 -12.22 -10.37 29.52
N LYS A 48 -13.20 -9.55 29.88
CA LYS A 48 -13.04 -8.29 30.59
C LYS A 48 -14.08 -8.20 31.70
N ALA A 49 -13.76 -7.51 32.79
CA ALA A 49 -14.66 -7.38 33.92
C ALA A 49 -14.59 -5.98 34.51
N ARG A 50 -15.63 -5.60 35.25
CA ARG A 50 -15.62 -4.40 36.10
C ARG A 50 -14.70 -4.60 37.32
N PRO A 51 -14.07 -3.53 37.84
CA PRO A 51 -14.16 -2.13 37.38
C PRO A 51 -13.16 -1.75 36.27
N GLU A 52 -12.24 -2.63 35.88
CA GLU A 52 -11.18 -2.32 34.91
C GLU A 52 -11.70 -2.13 33.47
N TRP A 53 -12.93 -2.58 33.20
CA TRP A 53 -13.64 -2.42 31.94
C TRP A 53 -15.06 -1.87 32.20
N PRO A 54 -15.68 -1.12 31.25
CA PRO A 54 -17.00 -0.50 31.47
C PRO A 54 -18.14 -1.50 31.72
N PHE A 55 -18.01 -2.73 31.23
CA PHE A 55 -18.98 -3.81 31.41
C PHE A 55 -18.27 -5.16 31.30
N ASP A 56 -18.93 -6.23 31.74
CA ASP A 56 -18.37 -7.57 31.64
C ASP A 56 -18.41 -8.05 30.18
N VAL A 57 -17.31 -8.61 29.70
CA VAL A 57 -17.15 -9.23 28.38
C VAL A 57 -16.72 -10.67 28.60
N ALA A 58 -17.47 -11.61 28.05
CA ALA A 58 -17.11 -13.03 28.06
C ALA A 58 -16.12 -13.34 26.93
N SER A 59 -15.25 -14.31 27.13
CA SER A 59 -14.41 -14.80 26.04
C SER A 59 -15.26 -15.64 25.09
N VAL A 60 -14.98 -15.58 23.79
CA VAL A 60 -15.57 -16.49 22.78
C VAL A 60 -15.22 -17.95 23.03
N VAL A 61 -14.20 -18.23 23.85
CA VAL A 61 -13.88 -19.60 24.32
C VAL A 61 -14.99 -20.15 25.22
N ASP A 62 -15.69 -19.30 25.95
CA ASP A 62 -16.79 -19.68 26.86
C ASP A 62 -18.13 -19.81 26.12
N LEU A 63 -18.18 -19.40 24.85
CA LEU A 63 -19.42 -19.40 24.07
C LEU A 63 -20.05 -20.79 23.90
N PRO A 64 -19.30 -21.90 23.65
CA PRO A 64 -19.89 -23.23 23.52
C PRO A 64 -20.75 -23.65 24.72
N ASP A 65 -20.35 -23.25 25.92
CA ASP A 65 -21.07 -23.57 27.15
C ASP A 65 -22.22 -22.58 27.39
N ALA A 66 -22.05 -21.31 27.01
CA ALA A 66 -23.03 -20.25 27.25
C ALA A 66 -24.16 -20.17 26.21
N VAL A 67 -23.92 -20.61 24.97
CA VAL A 67 -24.83 -20.35 23.83
C VAL A 67 -26.20 -21.00 24.01
N ALA A 68 -26.27 -22.15 24.68
CA ALA A 68 -27.52 -22.87 24.90
C ALA A 68 -28.51 -22.11 25.79
N ASP A 69 -28.02 -21.17 26.60
CA ASP A 69 -28.81 -20.36 27.54
C ASP A 69 -29.28 -19.04 26.91
N LEU A 70 -28.84 -18.72 25.69
CA LEU A 70 -29.22 -17.50 24.99
C LEU A 70 -30.56 -17.66 24.26
N ASP A 71 -31.34 -16.58 24.27
CA ASP A 71 -32.58 -16.44 23.51
C ASP A 71 -32.34 -15.91 22.09
N ALA A 72 -31.25 -15.18 21.88
CA ALA A 72 -30.79 -14.74 20.56
C ALA A 72 -29.28 -14.46 20.56
N MET A 73 -28.69 -14.46 19.36
CA MET A 73 -27.30 -14.04 19.14
C MET A 73 -27.26 -12.91 18.12
N LEU A 74 -26.73 -11.76 18.53
CA LEU A 74 -26.42 -10.63 17.67
C LEU A 74 -24.96 -10.74 17.19
N ILE A 75 -24.74 -10.60 15.89
CA ILE A 75 -23.40 -10.60 15.31
C ILE A 75 -23.05 -9.16 14.95
N GLY A 76 -22.05 -8.61 15.65
CA GLY A 76 -21.46 -7.30 15.38
C GLY A 76 -22.27 -6.11 15.83
N SER A 77 -22.66 -5.31 14.83
CA SER A 77 -22.50 -3.85 14.80
C SER A 77 -21.03 -3.44 14.79
N GLY A 78 -20.62 -2.67 13.78
CA GLY A 78 -19.21 -2.36 13.54
C GLY A 78 -18.65 -2.95 12.24
N HIS A 79 -17.38 -2.65 11.96
CA HIS A 79 -16.68 -3.07 10.73
C HIS A 79 -16.01 -4.45 10.91
N ILE A 80 -16.81 -5.43 11.33
CA ILE A 80 -16.28 -6.68 11.91
C ILE A 80 -16.15 -7.85 10.92
N VAL A 81 -16.89 -7.84 9.80
CA VAL A 81 -16.78 -8.89 8.78
C VAL A 81 -15.54 -8.63 7.94
N ARG A 82 -14.48 -9.36 8.22
CA ARG A 82 -13.18 -9.20 7.55
C ARG A 82 -12.38 -10.48 7.66
N PHE A 83 -11.44 -10.65 6.74
CA PHE A 83 -10.61 -11.86 6.63
C PHE A 83 -9.11 -11.57 6.74
N ASP A 84 -8.73 -10.30 6.76
CA ASP A 84 -7.35 -9.89 7.02
C ASP A 84 -7.02 -9.99 8.52
N LYS A 85 -5.74 -10.17 8.84
CA LYS A 85 -5.27 -10.35 10.22
C LYS A 85 -4.99 -9.01 10.95
N SER A 86 -5.17 -7.86 10.27
CA SER A 86 -4.74 -6.55 10.76
C SER A 86 -5.87 -5.81 11.48
N ILE A 87 -6.43 -6.42 12.52
CA ILE A 87 -7.59 -5.86 13.25
C ILE A 87 -7.18 -4.65 14.10
N ALA A 88 -6.21 -4.88 14.97
CA ALA A 88 -5.63 -3.92 15.89
C ALA A 88 -4.23 -4.41 16.31
N PRO A 89 -3.31 -3.52 16.74
CA PRO A 89 -2.00 -3.92 17.20
C PRO A 89 -2.10 -4.95 18.33
N ASN A 90 -1.42 -6.11 18.14
CA ASN A 90 -1.40 -7.22 19.10
C ASN A 90 -2.77 -7.84 19.44
N TYR A 91 -3.81 -7.59 18.65
CA TYR A 91 -5.10 -8.22 18.86
C TYR A 91 -5.13 -9.62 18.27
N ALA A 92 -5.17 -10.62 19.12
CA ALA A 92 -5.06 -12.03 18.77
C ALA A 92 -6.05 -12.88 19.59
N PRO A 93 -6.43 -14.07 19.08
CA PRO A 93 -7.27 -15.00 19.81
C PRO A 93 -6.61 -15.45 21.12
N PRO A 94 -7.40 -15.84 22.13
CA PRO A 94 -6.89 -16.25 23.44
C PRO A 94 -6.14 -17.59 23.41
N ASN A 95 -6.39 -18.43 22.40
CA ASN A 95 -5.69 -19.69 22.19
C ASN A 95 -5.68 -20.08 20.69
N ALA A 96 -4.95 -21.13 20.35
CA ALA A 96 -4.77 -21.59 18.97
C ALA A 96 -6.01 -22.27 18.36
N ASP A 97 -7.05 -22.55 19.16
CA ASP A 97 -8.28 -23.20 18.69
C ASP A 97 -9.31 -22.19 18.15
N VAL A 98 -9.09 -20.89 18.36
CA VAL A 98 -9.95 -19.82 17.88
C VAL A 98 -9.33 -19.17 16.65
N HIS A 99 -10.01 -19.25 15.51
CA HIS A 99 -9.52 -18.67 14.26
C HIS A 99 -9.46 -17.14 14.31
N HIS A 100 -8.44 -16.57 13.68
CA HIS A 100 -8.31 -15.13 13.51
C HIS A 100 -8.50 -14.71 12.05
N PRO A 101 -9.39 -13.74 11.73
CA PRO A 101 -10.29 -13.01 12.63
C PRO A 101 -11.68 -13.64 12.80
N THR A 102 -12.00 -14.76 12.12
CA THR A 102 -13.38 -15.27 12.04
C THR A 102 -13.94 -15.79 13.36
N GLY A 103 -13.07 -16.10 14.33
CA GLY A 103 -13.43 -16.65 15.63
C GLY A 103 -14.26 -15.72 16.53
N TYR A 104 -14.23 -14.40 16.35
CA TYR A 104 -15.06 -13.48 17.14
C TYR A 104 -16.38 -13.07 16.48
N TRP A 105 -16.66 -13.51 15.25
CA TRP A 105 -17.88 -13.08 14.54
C TRP A 105 -18.56 -14.17 13.70
N LEU A 106 -17.81 -14.97 12.94
CA LEU A 106 -18.38 -16.05 12.12
C LEU A 106 -18.70 -17.27 12.98
N MET A 107 -17.75 -17.68 13.83
CA MET A 107 -17.93 -18.83 14.70
C MET A 107 -19.10 -18.65 15.68
N PRO A 108 -19.30 -17.48 16.32
CA PRO A 108 -20.49 -17.23 17.11
C PRO A 108 -21.81 -17.39 16.35
N ALA A 109 -21.86 -16.98 15.07
CA ALA A 109 -23.04 -17.15 14.23
C ALA A 109 -23.35 -18.64 14.00
N LEU A 110 -22.34 -19.42 13.58
CA LEU A 110 -22.48 -20.85 13.31
C LEU A 110 -22.84 -21.65 14.58
N MET A 111 -22.20 -21.33 15.72
CA MET A 111 -22.49 -21.96 17.00
C MET A 111 -23.92 -21.69 17.46
N ALA A 112 -24.39 -20.44 17.39
CA ALA A 112 -25.76 -20.11 17.74
C ALA A 112 -26.78 -20.88 16.88
N GLN A 113 -26.53 -20.99 15.57
CA GLN A 113 -27.37 -21.77 14.65
C GLN A 113 -27.40 -23.26 15.00
N GLN A 114 -26.24 -23.84 15.33
CA GLN A 114 -26.14 -25.25 15.75
C GLN A 114 -26.96 -25.55 17.02
N HIS A 115 -27.16 -24.55 17.87
CA HIS A 115 -27.95 -24.65 19.10
C HIS A 115 -29.42 -24.22 18.93
N GLY A 116 -29.85 -23.89 17.70
CA GLY A 116 -31.21 -23.39 17.43
C GLY A 116 -31.49 -21.99 17.98
N VAL A 117 -30.44 -21.24 18.32
CA VAL A 117 -30.52 -19.85 18.77
C VAL A 117 -30.63 -18.94 17.54
N PRO A 118 -31.66 -18.07 17.45
CA PRO A 118 -31.83 -17.19 16.31
C PRO A 118 -30.66 -16.19 16.20
N VAL A 119 -30.06 -16.14 15.02
CA VAL A 119 -28.95 -15.23 14.71
C VAL A 119 -29.46 -13.99 13.97
N VAL A 120 -29.00 -12.82 14.43
CA VAL A 120 -29.26 -11.52 13.80
C VAL A 120 -27.92 -10.87 13.47
N TRP A 121 -27.68 -10.56 12.20
CA TRP A 121 -26.54 -9.72 11.80
C TRP A 121 -26.91 -8.26 12.06
N ASN A 122 -26.23 -7.65 13.02
CA ASN A 122 -26.68 -6.42 13.66
C ASN A 122 -26.11 -5.17 12.98
N ALA A 123 -26.64 -4.80 11.82
CA ALA A 123 -26.18 -3.63 11.04
C ALA A 123 -24.65 -3.67 10.79
N ILE A 124 -24.16 -4.80 10.30
CA ILE A 124 -22.73 -5.04 10.14
C ILE A 124 -22.13 -4.26 8.97
N GLY A 125 -20.85 -3.90 9.10
CA GLY A 125 -19.98 -3.47 8.00
C GLY A 125 -19.00 -4.59 7.61
N SER A 126 -18.53 -4.60 6.36
CA SER A 126 -17.52 -5.54 5.88
C SER A 126 -16.28 -4.87 5.30
N TYR A 127 -15.11 -5.49 5.47
CA TYR A 127 -13.84 -5.03 4.90
C TYR A 127 -13.27 -6.08 3.95
N GLY A 128 -13.12 -5.68 2.69
CA GLY A 128 -12.57 -6.53 1.64
C GLY A 128 -13.52 -7.63 1.16
N PRO A 129 -13.12 -8.39 0.13
CA PRO A 129 -13.91 -9.49 -0.40
C PRO A 129 -13.89 -10.71 0.54
N THR A 130 -14.91 -11.56 0.40
CA THR A 130 -14.92 -12.88 1.05
C THR A 130 -14.00 -13.81 0.27
N PRO A 131 -12.98 -14.43 0.90
CA PRO A 131 -12.10 -15.38 0.23
C PRO A 131 -12.87 -16.67 -0.09
N ALA A 132 -12.48 -17.34 -1.19
CA ALA A 132 -13.16 -18.55 -1.68
C ALA A 132 -13.28 -19.66 -0.62
N TRP A 133 -12.27 -19.81 0.25
CA TRP A 133 -12.30 -20.81 1.32
C TRP A 133 -13.40 -20.54 2.37
N ALA A 134 -13.74 -19.28 2.59
CA ALA A 134 -14.73 -18.88 3.60
C ALA A 134 -16.15 -18.81 3.03
N GLU A 135 -16.31 -18.77 1.72
CA GLU A 135 -17.60 -18.63 1.06
C GLU A 135 -18.64 -19.68 1.53
N PRO A 136 -18.33 -21.00 1.59
CA PRO A 136 -19.29 -21.99 2.07
C PRO A 136 -19.77 -21.72 3.51
N LEU A 137 -18.85 -21.32 4.40
CA LEU A 137 -19.18 -21.00 5.79
C LEU A 137 -20.05 -19.75 5.90
N MET A 138 -19.72 -18.71 5.12
CA MET A 138 -20.50 -17.48 5.06
C MET A 138 -21.91 -17.73 4.53
N ARG A 139 -22.05 -18.53 3.47
CA ARG A 139 -23.36 -18.93 2.92
C ARG A 139 -24.20 -19.62 3.99
N THR A 140 -23.64 -20.63 4.68
CA THR A 140 -24.33 -21.30 5.79
C THR A 140 -24.72 -20.31 6.89
N ALA A 141 -23.79 -19.47 7.34
CA ALA A 141 -24.04 -18.53 8.41
C ALA A 141 -25.13 -17.49 8.05
N LEU A 142 -25.17 -17.02 6.81
CA LEU A 142 -26.19 -16.07 6.36
C LEU A 142 -27.54 -16.76 6.09
N ASP A 143 -27.53 -17.86 5.35
CA ASP A 143 -28.74 -18.59 4.94
C ASP A 143 -29.50 -19.21 6.12
N GLU A 144 -28.84 -19.51 7.24
CA GLU A 144 -29.52 -19.98 8.46
C GLU A 144 -29.87 -18.85 9.44
N SER A 145 -29.47 -17.61 9.18
CA SER A 145 -29.76 -16.48 10.08
C SER A 145 -31.21 -16.03 10.03
N ALA A 146 -31.76 -15.61 11.18
CA ALA A 146 -33.13 -15.14 11.29
C ALA A 146 -33.30 -13.76 10.64
N TYR A 147 -32.27 -12.93 10.69
CA TYR A 147 -32.27 -11.61 10.06
C TYR A 147 -30.87 -11.14 9.71
N ILE A 148 -30.73 -10.54 8.53
CA ILE A 148 -29.45 -10.03 8.02
C ILE A 148 -29.61 -8.55 7.76
N ALA A 149 -28.93 -7.72 8.56
CA ALA A 149 -28.88 -6.30 8.36
C ALA A 149 -27.44 -5.80 8.22
N VAL A 150 -27.22 -4.95 7.21
CA VAL A 150 -25.94 -4.32 6.89
C VAL A 150 -26.09 -2.80 6.97
N ARG A 151 -25.02 -2.09 7.34
CA ARG A 151 -25.11 -0.64 7.57
C ARG A 151 -24.75 0.24 6.38
N ASP A 152 -24.01 -0.31 5.42
CA ASP A 152 -23.42 0.43 4.31
C ASP A 152 -23.46 -0.37 3.00
N GLU A 153 -23.21 0.33 1.90
CA GLU A 153 -23.29 -0.22 0.55
C GLU A 153 -22.21 -1.27 0.29
N ASP A 154 -21.02 -1.07 0.84
CA ASP A 154 -19.88 -1.99 0.69
C ASP A 154 -20.20 -3.34 1.34
N ALA A 155 -20.78 -3.32 2.55
CA ALA A 155 -21.26 -4.53 3.22
C ALA A 155 -22.39 -5.21 2.47
N PHE A 156 -23.33 -4.43 1.92
CA PHE A 156 -24.39 -4.99 1.09
C PHE A 156 -23.83 -5.70 -0.14
N ASN A 157 -22.95 -5.05 -0.90
CA ASN A 157 -22.36 -5.61 -2.11
C ASN A 157 -21.48 -6.83 -1.83
N THR A 158 -20.81 -6.85 -0.67
CA THR A 158 -19.96 -7.99 -0.27
C THR A 158 -20.80 -9.21 0.11
N LEU A 159 -21.94 -9.03 0.79
CA LEU A 159 -22.69 -10.13 1.38
C LEU A 159 -23.92 -10.57 0.59
N ALA A 160 -24.53 -9.69 -0.20
CA ALA A 160 -25.69 -10.03 -1.03
C ALA A 160 -25.45 -11.24 -1.97
N PRO A 161 -24.27 -11.42 -2.60
CA PRO A 161 -24.01 -12.59 -3.44
C PRO A 161 -23.93 -13.91 -2.66
N LEU A 162 -23.76 -13.86 -1.34
CA LEU A 162 -23.61 -15.01 -0.46
C LEU A 162 -24.94 -15.52 0.09
N VAL A 163 -26.04 -14.80 -0.15
CA VAL A 163 -27.36 -15.14 0.39
C VAL A 163 -28.23 -15.78 -0.68
N ASN A 164 -28.88 -16.89 -0.36
CA ASN A 164 -29.79 -17.59 -1.27
C ASN A 164 -31.27 -17.36 -0.88
N GLY A 165 -31.98 -16.55 -1.67
CA GLY A 165 -33.42 -16.35 -1.53
C GLY A 165 -33.88 -15.55 -0.30
N LYS A 166 -32.96 -15.08 0.57
CA LYS A 166 -33.27 -14.16 1.68
C LYS A 166 -32.96 -12.71 1.32
N THR A 167 -33.71 -11.80 1.94
CA THR A 167 -33.50 -10.36 1.80
C THR A 167 -32.49 -9.86 2.83
N ILE A 168 -31.45 -9.15 2.37
CA ILE A 168 -30.59 -8.36 3.23
C ILE A 168 -31.20 -6.97 3.40
N SER A 169 -31.36 -6.52 4.64
CA SER A 169 -31.81 -5.17 4.95
C SER A 169 -30.64 -4.20 5.06
N ARG A 170 -30.68 -3.08 4.34
CA ARG A 170 -29.79 -1.95 4.61
C ARG A 170 -30.43 -1.05 5.66
N VAL A 171 -29.76 -0.87 6.78
CA VAL A 171 -30.22 -0.05 7.92
C VAL A 171 -29.13 0.94 8.31
N PRO A 172 -29.42 2.02 9.07
CA PRO A 172 -28.37 2.87 9.61
C PRO A 172 -27.46 2.10 10.58
N ASP A 173 -26.25 2.63 10.82
CA ASP A 173 -25.41 2.16 11.91
C ASP A 173 -26.16 2.27 13.25
N THR A 174 -26.10 1.21 14.07
CA THR A 174 -26.87 1.12 15.31
C THR A 174 -26.45 2.16 16.36
N CYS A 175 -25.25 2.75 16.27
CA CYS A 175 -24.84 3.84 17.15
C CYS A 175 -25.68 5.11 16.99
N PHE A 176 -26.47 5.28 15.91
CA PHE A 176 -27.48 6.36 15.86
C PHE A 176 -28.55 6.19 16.96
N GLY A 177 -28.65 5.02 17.58
CA GLY A 177 -29.47 4.73 18.76
C GLY A 177 -28.88 5.22 20.09
N VAL A 178 -27.71 5.88 20.11
CA VAL A 178 -27.03 6.33 21.34
C VAL A 178 -27.90 7.25 22.23
N SER A 179 -28.90 7.94 21.66
CA SER A 179 -29.89 8.70 22.44
C SER A 179 -30.72 7.85 23.42
N ALA A 180 -30.67 6.52 23.30
CA ALA A 180 -31.23 5.58 24.26
C ALA A 180 -30.42 5.47 25.56
N LEU A 181 -29.13 5.80 25.52
CA LEU A 181 -28.20 5.70 26.64
C LEU A 181 -28.08 6.99 27.42
N VAL A 182 -28.12 8.12 26.70
CA VAL A 182 -27.89 9.44 27.26
C VAL A 182 -29.24 10.10 27.55
N ASP A 183 -29.60 10.17 28.83
CA ASP A 183 -30.76 10.93 29.29
C ASP A 183 -30.37 12.41 29.45
N GLY A 184 -31.10 13.31 28.80
CA GLY A 184 -30.90 14.75 28.95
C GLY A 184 -31.25 15.27 30.34
N ALA A 185 -32.05 14.55 31.12
CA ALA A 185 -32.44 14.92 32.47
C ALA A 185 -31.51 14.34 33.55
N ARG A 186 -30.77 13.28 33.25
CA ARG A 186 -29.90 12.60 34.21
C ARG A 186 -28.58 12.23 33.58
N ARG A 187 -27.51 12.81 34.12
CA ARG A 187 -26.13 12.51 33.72
C ARG A 187 -25.49 11.45 34.60
N SER A 188 -24.49 10.75 34.06
CA SER A 188 -23.70 9.80 34.83
C SER A 188 -22.81 10.52 35.87
N PRO A 189 -22.55 9.90 37.04
CA PRO A 189 -21.64 10.47 38.04
C PRO A 189 -20.24 10.75 37.51
N GLU A 190 -19.75 9.92 36.57
CA GLU A 190 -18.44 10.09 35.95
C GLU A 190 -18.39 11.34 35.07
N TYR A 191 -19.43 11.58 34.25
CA TYR A 191 -19.54 12.80 33.46
C TYR A 191 -19.56 14.05 34.36
N GLU A 192 -20.32 14.04 35.45
CA GLU A 192 -20.39 15.19 36.37
C GLU A 192 -19.03 15.46 37.01
N ALA A 193 -18.32 14.40 37.44
CA ALA A 193 -16.97 14.52 37.97
C ALA A 193 -15.99 15.10 36.94
N ILE A 194 -16.09 14.69 35.66
CA ILE A 194 -15.27 15.26 34.58
C ILE A 194 -15.58 16.74 34.36
N ARG A 195 -16.86 17.12 34.35
CA ARG A 195 -17.26 18.53 34.18
C ARG A 195 -16.79 19.40 35.31
N GLU A 196 -16.90 18.94 36.55
CA GLU A 196 -16.40 19.66 37.72
C GLU A 196 -14.87 19.81 37.66
N ALA A 197 -14.15 18.71 37.40
CA ALA A 197 -12.68 18.69 37.36
C ALA A 197 -12.09 19.59 36.27
N LEU A 198 -12.76 19.69 35.11
CA LEU A 198 -12.32 20.53 33.99
C LEU A 198 -13.01 21.91 33.97
N GLY A 199 -13.91 22.20 34.91
CA GLY A 199 -14.70 23.43 34.92
C GLY A 199 -15.48 23.64 33.62
N LEU A 200 -16.18 22.62 33.13
CA LEU A 200 -16.99 22.68 31.89
C LEU A 200 -18.40 23.22 32.17
N ASP A 201 -18.50 24.41 32.74
CA ASP A 201 -19.74 25.16 32.99
C ASP A 201 -20.25 25.93 31.74
N GLU A 202 -19.35 26.20 30.80
CA GLU A 202 -19.61 26.89 29.54
C GLU A 202 -19.57 25.92 28.33
N PRO A 203 -20.14 26.31 27.17
CA PRO A 203 -20.02 25.54 25.94
C PRO A 203 -18.56 25.24 25.58
N TYR A 204 -18.31 24.04 25.08
CA TYR A 204 -16.97 23.60 24.67
C TYR A 204 -16.98 22.89 23.32
N ILE A 205 -15.81 22.82 22.68
CA ILE A 205 -15.55 21.99 21.50
C ILE A 205 -14.96 20.66 21.97
N PHE A 206 -15.55 19.55 21.54
CA PHE A 206 -14.96 18.22 21.73
C PHE A 206 -14.00 17.93 20.58
N VAL A 207 -12.76 17.56 20.89
CA VAL A 207 -11.71 17.27 19.92
C VAL A 207 -11.27 15.82 20.09
N GLN A 208 -11.30 15.03 19.02
CA GLN A 208 -10.69 13.70 19.04
C GLN A 208 -9.18 13.83 19.22
N ALA A 209 -8.62 13.05 20.16
CA ALA A 209 -7.19 13.05 20.43
C ALA A 209 -6.37 12.28 19.36
N THR A 210 -6.40 12.72 18.11
CA THR A 210 -5.71 12.12 16.97
C THR A 210 -4.69 13.07 16.32
N ASN A 211 -3.60 12.53 15.77
CA ASN A 211 -2.57 13.30 15.07
C ASN A 211 -3.02 13.89 13.72
N ARG A 212 -4.23 13.56 13.24
CA ARG A 212 -4.76 14.02 11.95
C ARG A 212 -5.40 15.42 11.99
N LEU A 213 -5.21 16.17 13.06
CA LEU A 213 -5.87 17.46 13.30
C LEU A 213 -4.90 18.66 13.31
N GLU A 214 -3.75 18.55 12.65
CA GLU A 214 -2.75 19.62 12.59
C GLU A 214 -3.31 20.94 12.03
N ALA A 215 -4.08 20.89 10.93
CA ALA A 215 -4.72 22.07 10.36
C ALA A 215 -5.70 22.75 11.34
N PHE A 216 -6.44 21.95 12.12
CA PHE A 216 -7.32 22.48 13.16
C PHE A 216 -6.54 23.09 14.33
N GLY A 217 -5.43 22.47 14.75
CA GLY A 217 -4.54 23.05 15.76
C GLY A 217 -3.96 24.39 15.32
N ALA A 218 -3.49 24.49 14.07
CA ALA A 218 -3.01 25.74 13.49
C ALA A 218 -4.10 26.82 13.46
N PHE A 219 -5.31 26.44 13.06
CA PHE A 219 -6.47 27.32 13.08
C PHE A 219 -6.78 27.88 14.48
N MET A 220 -6.81 27.01 15.50
CA MET A 220 -7.11 27.44 16.87
C MET A 220 -6.05 28.38 17.44
N ARG A 221 -4.76 28.15 17.16
CA ARG A 221 -3.68 29.08 17.57
C ARG A 221 -3.81 30.46 16.93
N GLN A 222 -4.30 30.53 15.70
CA GLN A 222 -4.39 31.80 14.96
C GLN A 222 -5.71 32.54 15.20
N HIS A 223 -6.79 31.80 15.46
CA HIS A 223 -8.16 32.34 15.40
C HIS A 223 -9.05 31.96 16.60
N GLY A 224 -8.56 31.19 17.58
CA GLY A 224 -9.36 30.75 18.73
C GLY A 224 -10.01 31.90 19.52
N ASP A 225 -9.31 33.03 19.66
CA ASP A 225 -9.83 34.24 20.34
C ASP A 225 -11.02 34.88 19.63
N ARG A 226 -11.26 34.58 18.35
CA ARG A 226 -12.40 35.09 17.57
C ARG A 226 -13.66 34.25 17.75
N LEU A 227 -13.53 32.99 18.17
CA LEU A 227 -14.66 32.05 18.23
C LEU A 227 -15.60 32.36 19.39
N SER A 228 -16.90 32.10 19.23
CA SER A 228 -17.88 32.24 20.31
C SER A 228 -17.70 31.23 21.44
N VAL A 229 -17.00 30.12 21.17
CA VAL A 229 -16.70 29.04 22.12
C VAL A 229 -15.23 29.09 22.50
N LYS A 230 -14.95 29.25 23.80
CA LYS A 230 -13.59 29.43 24.32
C LYS A 230 -12.94 28.15 24.85
N LYS A 231 -13.76 27.18 25.28
CA LYS A 231 -13.28 25.93 25.86
C LYS A 231 -13.17 24.84 24.81
N ALA A 232 -12.12 24.04 24.88
CA ALA A 232 -11.98 22.83 24.09
C ALA A 232 -11.39 21.71 24.94
N ILE A 233 -11.90 20.50 24.74
CA ILE A 233 -11.39 19.29 25.40
C ILE A 233 -10.92 18.31 24.33
N ALA A 234 -9.76 17.70 24.54
CA ALA A 234 -9.24 16.60 23.74
C ALA A 234 -9.43 15.28 24.47
N VAL A 235 -10.06 14.31 23.79
CA VAL A 235 -10.36 12.99 24.36
C VAL A 235 -10.03 11.88 23.36
N PRO A 236 -9.33 10.81 23.77
CA PRO A 236 -9.09 9.65 22.91
C PRO A 236 -10.39 8.90 22.66
N VAL A 237 -10.72 8.65 21.39
CA VAL A 237 -11.94 7.92 20.99
C VAL A 237 -11.59 6.48 20.61
N GLY A 238 -10.38 6.23 20.10
CA GLY A 238 -9.85 4.90 19.83
C GLY A 238 -8.39 4.78 20.25
N LEU A 239 -8.14 4.51 21.53
CA LEU A 239 -6.78 4.27 22.06
C LEU A 239 -6.08 3.13 21.29
N VAL A 240 -6.83 2.08 20.97
CA VAL A 240 -6.32 0.95 20.18
C VAL A 240 -5.91 1.34 18.75
N LEU A 241 -6.42 2.45 18.25
CA LEU A 241 -6.11 3.00 16.92
C LEU A 241 -5.04 4.10 16.96
N GLY A 242 -4.40 4.30 18.13
CA GLY A 242 -3.31 5.26 18.31
C GLY A 242 -3.73 6.65 18.76
N ASP A 243 -5.01 6.88 19.10
CA ASP A 243 -5.41 8.15 19.74
C ASP A 243 -4.65 8.32 21.06
N SER A 244 -4.16 9.52 21.33
CA SER A 244 -3.41 9.82 22.56
C SER A 244 -3.47 11.31 22.91
N ASN A 245 -3.71 11.59 24.20
CA ASN A 245 -3.67 12.95 24.74
C ASN A 245 -2.29 13.59 24.63
N ASP A 246 -1.21 12.80 24.68
CA ASP A 246 0.16 13.32 24.58
C ASP A 246 0.45 13.92 23.20
N GLN A 247 -0.18 13.38 22.17
CA GLN A 247 -0.01 13.85 20.79
C GLN A 247 -0.78 15.14 20.53
N VAL A 248 -1.95 15.31 21.15
CA VAL A 248 -2.85 16.43 20.87
C VAL A 248 -2.82 17.55 21.89
N GLY A 249 -2.34 17.31 23.11
CA GLY A 249 -2.24 18.35 24.15
C GLY A 249 -1.37 19.55 23.75
N ARG A 250 -0.65 19.46 22.63
CA ARG A 250 0.17 20.53 22.04
C ARG A 250 -0.47 21.21 20.82
N LEU A 251 -1.72 20.87 20.47
CA LEU A 251 -2.38 21.44 19.29
C LEU A 251 -2.58 22.95 19.45
N PHE A 252 -2.97 23.45 20.63
CA PHE A 252 -3.09 24.87 20.91
C PHE A 252 -3.17 25.13 22.42
N ASP A 253 -2.87 26.38 22.81
CA ASP A 253 -2.91 26.80 24.21
C ASP A 253 -4.34 26.75 24.76
N GLY A 254 -4.49 26.25 25.99
CA GLY A 254 -5.80 26.12 26.64
C GLY A 254 -6.62 24.89 26.25
N LEU A 255 -6.09 23.99 25.41
CA LEU A 255 -6.71 22.68 25.17
C LEU A 255 -6.61 21.80 26.42
N MET A 256 -7.76 21.44 26.97
CA MET A 256 -7.86 20.57 28.14
C MET A 256 -7.81 19.10 27.73
N THR A 257 -7.25 18.23 28.58
CA THR A 257 -7.22 16.79 28.36
C THR A 257 -7.73 16.05 29.59
N LEU A 258 -8.20 14.82 29.39
CA LEU A 258 -8.59 13.94 30.49
C LEU A 258 -7.38 13.15 31.01
N SER A 259 -7.32 12.96 32.33
CA SER A 259 -6.27 12.17 32.99
C SER A 259 -6.45 10.66 32.78
N HIS A 260 -7.67 10.22 32.52
CA HIS A 260 -8.01 8.83 32.21
C HIS A 260 -9.02 8.78 31.06
N TRP A 261 -9.12 7.60 30.44
CA TRP A 261 -10.15 7.36 29.44
C TRP A 261 -11.50 7.17 30.13
N PRO A 262 -12.55 7.92 29.74
CA PRO A 262 -13.86 7.82 30.38
C PRO A 262 -14.64 6.58 29.93
N SER A 263 -15.65 6.18 30.68
CA SER A 263 -16.58 5.13 30.21
C SER A 263 -17.27 5.55 28.90
N PRO A 264 -17.74 4.59 28.07
CA PRO A 264 -18.45 4.90 26.84
C PRO A 264 -19.71 5.76 27.04
N VAL A 265 -20.39 5.62 28.19
CA VAL A 265 -21.57 6.45 28.51
C VAL A 265 -21.14 7.88 28.80
N ALA A 266 -20.15 8.09 29.68
CA ALA A 266 -19.64 9.43 29.97
C ALA A 266 -19.04 10.10 28.72
N LEU A 267 -18.38 9.34 27.85
CA LEU A 267 -17.87 9.84 26.57
C LEU A 267 -19.00 10.27 25.62
N ALA A 268 -20.09 9.49 25.55
CA ALA A 268 -21.26 9.87 24.77
C ALA A 268 -21.94 11.12 25.33
N GLU A 269 -22.02 11.28 26.66
CA GLU A 269 -22.53 12.49 27.32
C GLU A 269 -21.66 13.72 27.02
N LEU A 270 -20.32 13.58 27.08
CA LEU A 270 -19.39 14.65 26.71
C LEU A 270 -19.55 15.07 25.24
N ILE A 271 -19.80 14.12 24.33
CA ILE A 271 -20.05 14.43 22.92
C ILE A 271 -21.42 15.09 22.75
N ALA A 272 -22.44 14.62 23.48
CA ALA A 272 -23.81 15.13 23.40
C ALA A 272 -23.91 16.60 23.82
N ASP A 273 -23.18 17.00 24.87
CA ASP A 273 -23.19 18.38 25.38
C ASP A 273 -22.19 19.31 24.70
N ALA A 274 -21.34 18.78 23.82
CA ALA A 274 -20.41 19.58 23.05
C ALA A 274 -21.16 20.57 22.13
N ARG A 275 -20.59 21.77 21.97
CA ARG A 275 -21.09 22.78 21.03
C ARG A 275 -20.76 22.42 19.58
N ALA A 276 -19.63 21.74 19.40
CA ALA A 276 -19.17 21.15 18.15
C ALA A 276 -18.20 20.00 18.47
N VAL A 277 -18.02 19.15 17.48
CA VAL A 277 -17.13 17.98 17.56
C VAL A 277 -16.14 18.03 16.41
N VAL A 278 -14.86 17.81 16.67
CA VAL A 278 -13.78 17.86 15.67
C VAL A 278 -13.01 16.55 15.69
N GLY A 279 -12.94 15.85 14.56
CA GLY A 279 -12.22 14.56 14.51
C GLY A 279 -12.47 13.76 13.24
N THR A 280 -11.92 12.55 13.21
CA THR A 280 -12.02 11.62 12.07
C THR A 280 -12.86 10.37 12.39
N SER A 281 -13.11 10.09 13.67
CA SER A 281 -13.85 8.91 14.11
C SER A 281 -15.32 8.95 13.67
N MET A 282 -15.75 7.87 13.02
CA MET A 282 -17.13 7.73 12.53
C MET A 282 -18.14 7.69 13.68
N HIS A 283 -17.90 6.92 14.74
CA HIS A 283 -18.86 6.77 15.83
C HIS A 283 -18.92 8.01 16.73
N MET A 284 -17.83 8.78 16.81
CA MET A 284 -17.87 10.12 17.40
C MET A 284 -18.79 11.05 16.60
N ALA A 285 -18.65 11.07 15.27
CA ALA A 285 -19.51 11.85 14.38
C ALA A 285 -20.98 11.40 14.47
N ILE A 286 -21.27 10.10 14.45
CA ILE A 286 -22.62 9.54 14.60
C ILE A 286 -23.23 9.99 15.93
N THR A 287 -22.47 9.93 17.02
CA THR A 287 -22.92 10.37 18.34
C THR A 287 -23.28 11.86 18.32
N ALA A 288 -22.38 12.70 17.81
CA ALA A 288 -22.60 14.14 17.67
C ALA A 288 -23.86 14.46 16.86
N LEU A 289 -24.02 13.82 15.70
CA LEU A 289 -25.17 13.98 14.81
C LEU A 289 -26.49 13.54 15.48
N SER A 290 -26.44 12.52 16.34
CA SER A 290 -27.61 12.04 17.08
C SER A 290 -28.12 13.04 18.13
N PHE A 291 -27.24 13.94 18.61
CA PHE A 291 -27.58 15.04 19.52
C PHE A 291 -27.62 16.41 18.82
N GLY A 292 -27.45 16.46 17.50
CA GLY A 292 -27.51 17.70 16.72
C GLY A 292 -26.32 18.64 16.93
N ALA A 293 -25.16 18.10 17.35
CA ALA A 293 -23.91 18.84 17.36
C ALA A 293 -23.26 18.81 15.96
N PRO A 294 -22.79 19.95 15.44
CA PRO A 294 -22.07 19.99 14.18
C PRO A 294 -20.73 19.25 14.30
N VAL A 295 -20.37 18.54 13.23
CA VAL A 295 -19.14 17.74 13.13
C VAL A 295 -18.20 18.41 12.14
N PHE A 296 -16.99 18.72 12.57
CA PHE A 296 -15.91 19.19 11.72
C PHE A 296 -14.90 18.06 11.53
N ARG A 297 -14.49 17.81 10.30
CA ARG A 297 -13.54 16.74 10.00
C ARG A 297 -12.61 17.11 8.86
N PRO A 298 -11.40 16.55 8.81
CA PRO A 298 -10.61 16.61 7.60
C PRO A 298 -11.34 15.92 6.44
N ALA A 299 -11.22 16.48 5.24
CA ALA A 299 -11.85 15.98 4.03
C ALA A 299 -11.32 14.57 3.70
N SER A 300 -12.18 13.56 3.84
CA SER A 300 -11.85 12.17 3.49
C SER A 300 -13.12 11.45 3.02
N ALA A 301 -13.34 11.40 1.71
CA ALA A 301 -14.60 10.96 1.12
C ALA A 301 -14.71 9.44 0.81
N TRP A 302 -13.87 8.58 1.41
CA TRP A 302 -13.69 7.20 0.93
C TRP A 302 -14.09 6.14 1.98
N GLY A 303 -14.65 5.03 1.50
CA GLY A 303 -15.02 3.84 2.29
C GLY A 303 -16.13 4.08 3.32
N LYS A 304 -15.99 3.48 4.50
CA LYS A 304 -16.99 3.51 5.60
C LYS A 304 -17.46 4.91 6.02
N TYR A 305 -16.69 5.96 5.71
CA TYR A 305 -17.02 7.34 6.05
C TYR A 305 -18.02 8.00 5.07
N ALA A 306 -18.30 7.38 3.92
CA ALA A 306 -19.21 7.92 2.91
C ALA A 306 -20.64 8.13 3.42
N VAL A 307 -21.06 7.44 4.48
CA VAL A 307 -22.36 7.67 5.11
C VAL A 307 -22.45 9.07 5.74
N LEU A 308 -21.33 9.64 6.19
CA LEU A 308 -21.30 10.92 6.88
C LEU A 308 -21.45 12.11 5.92
N SER A 309 -21.04 11.99 4.66
CA SER A 309 -21.18 13.07 3.68
C SER A 309 -22.64 13.36 3.30
N GLN A 310 -23.58 12.50 3.69
CA GLN A 310 -25.02 12.67 3.49
C GLN A 310 -25.69 13.56 4.56
N HIS A 311 -24.92 14.10 5.51
CA HIS A 311 -25.43 14.89 6.63
C HIS A 311 -25.03 16.36 6.51
N ASP A 312 -26.02 17.26 6.52
CA ASP A 312 -25.82 18.72 6.37
C ASP A 312 -25.03 19.38 7.53
N SER A 313 -24.88 18.66 8.65
CA SER A 313 -24.13 19.08 9.84
C SER A 313 -22.70 18.51 9.87
N VAL A 314 -22.23 17.89 8.79
CA VAL A 314 -20.84 17.45 8.63
C VAL A 314 -20.10 18.44 7.74
N PHE A 315 -19.09 19.08 8.30
CA PHE A 315 -18.32 20.15 7.68
C PHE A 315 -16.88 19.67 7.47
N GLU A 316 -16.50 19.51 6.20
CA GLU A 316 -15.17 19.06 5.84
C GLU A 316 -14.22 20.26 5.66
N PHE A 317 -13.01 20.13 6.21
CA PHE A 317 -11.92 21.10 6.04
C PHE A 317 -10.69 20.41 5.42
N PRO A 318 -9.79 21.15 4.75
CA PRO A 318 -8.62 20.53 4.12
C PRO A 318 -7.68 19.91 5.16
N GLU A 319 -7.16 18.71 4.90
CA GLU A 319 -6.15 18.05 5.76
C GLU A 319 -4.91 18.93 5.97
N THR A 320 -4.52 19.65 4.93
CA THR A 320 -3.46 20.67 4.94
C THR A 320 -4.01 21.98 4.38
N GLY A 321 -3.92 23.08 5.12
CA GLY A 321 -4.33 24.39 4.63
C GLY A 321 -5.02 25.25 5.69
N VAL A 322 -5.59 26.36 5.23
CA VAL A 322 -6.23 27.36 6.10
C VAL A 322 -7.72 27.04 6.24
N ILE A 323 -8.19 27.00 7.48
CA ILE A 323 -9.61 26.94 7.81
C ILE A 323 -10.12 28.38 7.93
N ASP A 324 -11.18 28.73 7.19
CA ASP A 324 -11.78 30.07 7.26
C ASP A 324 -12.53 30.24 8.61
N PRO A 325 -12.14 31.23 9.44
CA PRO A 325 -12.77 31.46 10.75
C PRO A 325 -14.24 31.88 10.67
N ASP A 326 -14.64 32.63 9.64
CA ASP A 326 -16.02 33.10 9.52
C ASP A 326 -16.91 31.94 9.06
N TRP A 327 -16.39 31.06 8.20
CA TRP A 327 -17.04 29.79 7.86
C TRP A 327 -17.20 28.87 9.08
N PHE A 328 -16.14 28.70 9.88
CA PHE A 328 -16.17 27.83 11.05
C PHE A 328 -17.20 28.32 12.07
N GLU A 329 -17.20 29.62 12.38
CA GLU A 329 -18.17 30.23 13.30
C GLU A 329 -19.60 30.13 12.77
N ALA A 330 -19.83 30.38 11.46
CA ALA A 330 -21.15 30.22 10.86
C ALA A 330 -21.67 28.77 10.95
N CYS A 331 -20.79 27.79 10.77
CA CYS A 331 -21.13 26.36 10.88
C CYS A 331 -21.36 25.94 12.34
N LEU A 332 -20.61 26.51 13.29
CA LEU A 332 -20.77 26.30 14.72
C LEU A 332 -22.20 26.63 15.19
N GLN A 333 -22.84 27.62 14.57
CA GLN A 333 -24.23 28.01 14.87
C GLN A 333 -25.30 27.04 14.33
N ARG A 334 -24.95 26.12 13.41
CA ARG A 334 -25.90 25.18 12.78
C ARG A 334 -26.12 23.94 13.66
N ARG A 335 -26.91 24.11 14.72
CA ARG A 335 -27.32 23.01 15.62
C ARG A 335 -28.68 22.43 15.28
N GLY A 336 -28.90 21.24 15.83
CA GLY A 336 -30.15 20.50 15.76
C GLY A 336 -29.99 19.23 14.93
N PRO A 337 -30.83 18.21 15.17
CA PRO A 337 -30.78 16.98 14.40
C PRO A 337 -31.18 17.28 12.95
N GLY A 338 -30.24 17.08 12.01
CA GLY A 338 -30.54 17.18 10.58
C GLY A 338 -31.56 16.13 10.14
N ALA A 339 -32.24 16.38 9.01
CA ALA A 339 -33.29 15.49 8.49
C ALA A 339 -32.82 14.04 8.32
N LYS A 340 -31.58 13.84 7.86
CA LYS A 340 -30.97 12.51 7.71
C LYS A 340 -30.76 11.81 9.06
N ALA A 341 -30.32 12.51 10.09
CA ALA A 341 -30.14 11.93 11.43
C ALA A 341 -31.48 11.49 12.04
N LEU A 342 -32.53 12.31 11.86
CA LEU A 342 -33.89 11.93 12.28
C LEU A 342 -34.43 10.73 11.49
N ALA A 343 -34.20 10.68 10.18
CA ALA A 343 -34.56 9.54 9.35
C ALA A 343 -33.84 8.25 9.79
N ASN A 344 -32.56 8.35 10.15
CA ASN A 344 -31.78 7.22 10.67
C ASN A 344 -32.39 6.72 12.00
N LYS A 345 -32.74 7.63 12.92
CA LYS A 345 -33.40 7.26 14.18
C LYS A 345 -34.71 6.49 13.94
N LEU A 346 -35.60 7.00 13.09
CA LEU A 346 -36.87 6.34 12.77
C LEU A 346 -36.68 4.97 12.09
N ALA A 347 -35.64 4.84 11.25
CA ALA A 347 -35.30 3.56 10.64
C ALA A 347 -34.78 2.55 11.68
N LEU A 348 -33.99 3.02 12.66
CA LEU A 348 -33.54 2.18 13.77
C LEU A 348 -34.67 1.75 14.70
N GLU A 349 -35.69 2.59 14.92
CA GLU A 349 -36.87 2.20 15.71
C GLU A 349 -37.55 0.95 15.12
N ARG A 350 -37.78 0.96 13.81
CA ARG A 350 -38.34 -0.19 13.08
C ARG A 350 -37.40 -1.39 13.06
N TYR A 351 -36.10 -1.15 12.91
CA TYR A 351 -35.08 -2.19 12.98
C TYR A 351 -35.14 -2.93 14.32
N TRP A 352 -35.10 -2.20 15.44
CA TRP A 352 -35.13 -2.79 16.77
C TRP A 352 -36.48 -3.43 17.12
N ASP A 353 -37.60 -2.91 16.60
CA ASP A 353 -38.91 -3.60 16.69
C ASP A 353 -38.86 -4.97 16.02
N HIS A 354 -38.21 -5.05 14.85
CA HIS A 354 -38.03 -6.31 14.13
C HIS A 354 -37.11 -7.27 14.89
N VAL A 355 -35.96 -6.80 15.41
CA VAL A 355 -35.05 -7.61 16.23
C VAL A 355 -35.77 -8.14 17.47
N ALA A 356 -36.50 -7.27 18.19
CA ALA A 356 -37.31 -7.67 19.35
C ALA A 356 -38.37 -8.73 18.98
N SER A 357 -38.97 -8.64 17.80
CA SER A 357 -39.92 -9.65 17.32
C SER A 357 -39.29 -11.02 17.06
N ILE A 358 -37.99 -11.06 16.73
CA ILE A 358 -37.22 -12.31 16.53
C ILE A 358 -36.87 -12.91 17.88
N VAL A 359 -36.38 -12.10 18.82
CA VAL A 359 -36.03 -12.54 20.19
C VAL A 359 -37.23 -13.15 20.91
N LYS A 360 -38.45 -12.63 20.69
CA LYS A 360 -39.69 -13.18 21.28
C LYS A 360 -40.09 -14.55 20.71
N ARG A 361 -39.52 -15.01 19.61
CA ARG A 361 -39.92 -16.29 19.01
C ARG A 361 -39.41 -17.46 19.86
N PRO A 362 -40.20 -18.54 20.02
CA PRO A 362 -39.72 -19.75 20.67
C PRO A 362 -38.47 -20.28 19.94
N ARG A 363 -37.49 -20.75 20.71
CA ARG A 363 -36.30 -21.41 20.17
C ARG A 363 -36.72 -22.66 19.39
N ASP A 364 -36.05 -22.91 18.28
CA ASP A 364 -36.24 -24.14 17.52
C ASP A 364 -35.45 -25.28 18.19
N THR A 365 -36.05 -25.92 19.18
CA THR A 365 -35.43 -27.02 19.91
C THR A 365 -35.22 -28.27 19.05
N SER A 366 -35.84 -28.35 17.86
CA SER A 366 -35.65 -29.47 16.93
C SER A 366 -34.29 -29.40 16.20
N LYS A 367 -33.68 -28.21 16.14
CA LYS A 367 -32.37 -27.96 15.53
C LYS A 367 -31.18 -28.21 16.46
N ARG A 368 -31.37 -28.69 17.70
CA ARG A 368 -30.26 -29.11 18.57
C ARG A 368 -29.53 -30.30 17.92
N ALA A 369 -28.52 -30.00 17.11
CA ALA A 369 -27.65 -31.02 16.56
C ALA A 369 -26.81 -31.64 17.68
N ASN A 370 -26.49 -32.93 17.55
CA ASN A 370 -25.59 -33.62 18.47
C ASN A 370 -24.30 -32.81 18.68
N ALA A 371 -23.93 -32.58 19.93
CA ALA A 371 -22.74 -31.85 20.37
C ALA A 371 -21.41 -32.41 19.81
N VAL A 372 -21.43 -33.52 19.08
CA VAL A 372 -20.26 -34.18 18.49
C VAL A 372 -19.51 -33.29 17.48
N LEU A 373 -20.17 -32.31 16.84
CA LEU A 373 -19.52 -31.34 15.96
C LEU A 373 -18.92 -30.12 16.67
N SER A 374 -19.22 -29.89 17.96
CA SER A 374 -18.81 -28.66 18.66
C SER A 374 -17.30 -28.54 18.85
N GLY A 375 -16.58 -29.67 18.96
CA GLY A 375 -15.12 -29.67 19.11
C GLY A 375 -14.35 -29.39 17.82
N PHE A 376 -14.93 -29.68 16.65
CA PHE A 376 -14.26 -29.50 15.34
C PHE A 376 -14.64 -28.18 14.66
N GLY A 377 -15.84 -27.65 14.94
CA GLY A 377 -16.35 -26.42 14.35
C GLY A 377 -15.37 -25.23 14.41
N PRO A 378 -14.79 -24.88 15.58
CA PRO A 378 -13.84 -23.76 15.70
C PRO A 378 -12.58 -23.90 14.84
N ARG A 379 -12.16 -25.14 14.54
CA ARG A 379 -10.96 -25.43 13.75
C ARG A 379 -11.21 -25.46 12.24
N LEU A 380 -12.46 -25.50 11.80
CA LEU A 380 -12.80 -25.59 10.38
C LEU A 380 -12.27 -24.41 9.56
N PRO A 381 -12.38 -23.13 10.01
CA PRO A 381 -11.76 -22.02 9.28
C PRO A 381 -10.24 -22.17 9.09
N PHE A 382 -9.51 -22.72 10.07
CA PHE A 382 -8.08 -22.98 9.92
C PHE A 382 -7.79 -24.01 8.82
N ALA A 383 -8.54 -25.11 8.81
CA ALA A 383 -8.33 -26.17 7.83
C ALA A 383 -8.60 -25.68 6.40
N LEU A 384 -9.68 -24.91 6.21
CA LEU A 384 -10.05 -24.35 4.90
C LEU A 384 -9.07 -23.26 4.43
N GLU A 385 -8.65 -22.37 5.33
CA GLU A 385 -7.66 -21.34 5.00
C GLU A 385 -6.30 -21.97 4.65
N LEU A 386 -5.83 -22.94 5.44
CA LEU A 386 -4.57 -23.65 5.20
C LEU A 386 -4.60 -24.43 3.89
N GLN A 387 -5.71 -25.12 3.58
CA GLN A 387 -5.86 -25.81 2.30
C GLN A 387 -5.73 -24.81 1.13
N ALA A 388 -6.41 -23.67 1.22
CA ALA A 388 -6.35 -22.65 0.17
C ALA A 388 -4.95 -22.01 0.04
N ASP A 389 -4.22 -21.84 1.14
CA ASP A 389 -2.81 -21.40 1.13
C ASP A 389 -1.91 -22.44 0.44
N LEU A 390 -2.09 -23.73 0.75
CA LEU A 390 -1.35 -24.82 0.11
C LEU A 390 -1.63 -24.91 -1.40
N GLU A 391 -2.90 -24.77 -1.80
CA GLU A 391 -3.31 -24.76 -3.21
C GLU A 391 -2.66 -23.58 -3.96
N ARG A 392 -2.71 -22.37 -3.39
CA ARG A 392 -2.01 -21.20 -3.96
C ARG A 392 -0.50 -21.41 -4.07
N GLY A 393 0.11 -21.98 -3.03
CA GLY A 393 1.54 -22.30 -3.04
C GLY A 393 1.90 -23.32 -4.12
N LEU A 394 1.06 -24.33 -4.33
CA LEU A 394 1.24 -25.33 -5.38
C LEU A 394 1.07 -24.74 -6.78
N GLU A 395 0.09 -23.86 -6.98
CA GLU A 395 -0.10 -23.15 -8.24
C GLU A 395 1.08 -22.22 -8.57
N ALA A 396 1.58 -21.48 -7.59
CA ALA A 396 2.76 -20.64 -7.75
C ALA A 396 4.00 -21.49 -8.11
N ALA A 397 4.24 -22.58 -7.37
CA ALA A 397 5.34 -23.50 -7.66
C ALA A 397 5.21 -24.14 -9.06
N ARG A 398 3.99 -24.43 -9.51
CA ARG A 398 3.73 -24.92 -10.88
C ARG A 398 4.03 -23.85 -11.92
N ALA A 399 3.64 -22.61 -11.70
CA ALA A 399 3.95 -21.49 -12.59
C ALA A 399 5.47 -21.27 -12.69
N ASP A 400 6.18 -21.33 -11.56
CA ASP A 400 7.64 -21.23 -11.51
C ASP A 400 8.31 -22.37 -12.29
N LEU A 401 7.80 -23.61 -12.14
CA LEU A 401 8.31 -24.77 -12.90
C LEU A 401 8.09 -24.62 -14.41
N VAL A 402 6.91 -24.13 -14.82
CA VAL A 402 6.62 -23.85 -16.25
C VAL A 402 7.55 -22.75 -16.77
N GLY A 403 7.77 -21.70 -15.99
CA GLY A 403 8.73 -20.64 -16.33
C GLY A 403 10.16 -21.17 -16.47
N ALA A 404 10.59 -22.04 -15.56
CA ALA A 404 11.91 -22.68 -15.60
C ALA A 404 12.06 -23.61 -16.82
N LEU A 405 11.04 -24.40 -17.16
CA LEU A 405 11.03 -25.25 -18.35
C LEU A 405 11.12 -24.42 -19.63
N ALA A 406 10.35 -23.33 -19.74
CA ALA A 406 10.46 -22.41 -20.88
C ALA A 406 11.85 -21.76 -20.97
N GLY A 407 12.47 -21.44 -19.82
CA GLY A 407 13.85 -20.96 -19.77
C GLY A 407 14.88 -21.99 -20.24
N LEU A 408 14.69 -23.27 -19.90
CA LEU A 408 15.53 -24.36 -20.39
C LEU A 408 15.38 -24.57 -21.90
N GLU A 409 14.16 -24.52 -22.42
CA GLU A 409 13.90 -24.60 -23.87
C GLU A 409 14.56 -23.43 -24.61
N GLY A 410 14.46 -22.20 -24.08
CA GLY A 410 15.14 -21.03 -24.64
C GLY A 410 16.67 -21.18 -24.61
N THR A 411 17.21 -21.74 -23.53
CA THR A 411 18.66 -22.03 -23.43
C THR A 411 19.09 -23.08 -24.44
N GLN A 412 18.28 -24.13 -24.64
CA GLN A 412 18.56 -25.16 -25.65
C GLN A 412 18.58 -24.57 -27.06
N GLN A 413 17.61 -23.72 -27.41
CA GLN A 413 17.58 -23.03 -28.70
C GLN A 413 18.81 -22.12 -28.89
N ALA A 414 19.23 -21.42 -27.84
CA ALA A 414 20.44 -20.58 -27.88
C ALA A 414 21.71 -21.42 -28.09
N VAL A 415 21.80 -22.60 -27.46
CA VAL A 415 22.91 -23.55 -27.68
C VAL A 415 22.91 -24.07 -29.12
N GLU A 416 21.75 -24.43 -29.66
CA GLU A 416 21.62 -24.88 -31.05
C GLU A 416 22.04 -23.77 -32.04
N ALA A 417 21.58 -22.53 -31.85
CA ALA A 417 21.99 -21.39 -32.66
C ALA A 417 23.50 -21.09 -32.55
N ALA A 418 24.08 -21.21 -31.35
CA ALA A 418 25.51 -21.05 -31.14
C ALA A 418 26.33 -22.13 -31.87
N GLN A 419 25.83 -23.38 -31.88
CA GLN A 419 26.45 -24.47 -32.63
C GLN A 419 26.40 -24.25 -34.15
N GLU A 420 25.29 -23.73 -34.68
CA GLU A 420 25.18 -23.37 -36.10
C GLU A 420 26.15 -22.24 -36.48
N ASN A 421 26.24 -21.20 -35.65
CA ASN A 421 27.20 -20.10 -35.85
C ASN A 421 28.64 -20.60 -35.81
N ALA A 422 28.98 -21.52 -34.89
CA ALA A 422 30.31 -22.13 -34.82
C ALA A 422 30.65 -22.88 -36.11
N ARG A 423 29.71 -23.69 -36.64
CA ARG A 423 29.89 -24.40 -37.93
C ARG A 423 30.07 -23.43 -39.10
N ALA A 424 29.30 -22.35 -39.15
CA ALA A 424 29.44 -21.32 -40.19
C ALA A 424 30.80 -20.63 -40.13
N LEU A 425 31.30 -20.34 -38.92
CA LEU A 425 32.62 -19.74 -38.72
C LEU A 425 33.75 -20.69 -39.13
N GLU A 426 33.65 -21.97 -38.78
CA GLU A 426 34.60 -23.00 -39.23
C GLU A 426 34.66 -23.09 -40.77
N ALA A 427 33.52 -23.07 -41.44
CA ALA A 427 33.45 -23.06 -42.91
C ALA A 427 34.10 -21.79 -43.50
N ALA A 428 33.86 -20.62 -42.91
CA ALA A 428 34.47 -19.37 -43.34
C ALA A 428 35.99 -19.36 -43.15
N ILE A 429 36.49 -19.92 -42.05
CA ILE A 429 37.93 -20.08 -41.79
C ILE A 429 38.57 -20.98 -42.85
N GLN A 430 37.91 -22.10 -43.20
CA GLN A 430 38.40 -22.99 -44.26
C GLN A 430 38.44 -22.29 -45.62
N GLU A 431 37.38 -21.56 -45.98
CA GLU A 431 37.36 -20.78 -47.23
C GLU A 431 38.47 -19.71 -47.26
N PHE A 432 38.66 -18.99 -46.16
CA PHE A 432 39.70 -17.98 -46.05
C PHE A 432 41.09 -18.61 -46.18
N ALA A 433 41.34 -19.77 -45.56
CA ALA A 433 42.59 -20.51 -45.70
C ALA A 433 42.86 -20.89 -47.16
N SER A 434 41.85 -21.41 -47.88
CA SER A 434 41.98 -21.72 -49.31
C SER A 434 42.25 -20.49 -50.18
N ARG A 435 41.61 -19.36 -49.89
CA ARG A 435 41.87 -18.09 -50.58
C ARG A 435 43.29 -17.60 -50.34
N LEU A 436 43.78 -17.71 -49.11
CA LEU A 436 45.12 -17.27 -48.73
C LEU A 436 46.21 -18.12 -49.39
N GLU A 437 45.97 -19.43 -49.52
CA GLU A 437 46.83 -20.35 -50.28
C GLU A 437 46.85 -19.98 -51.78
N ALA A 438 45.68 -19.73 -52.38
CA ALA A 438 45.58 -19.29 -53.78
C ALA A 438 46.30 -17.95 -54.02
N GLN A 439 46.15 -16.99 -53.10
CA GLN A 439 46.85 -15.71 -53.16
C GLN A 439 48.36 -15.87 -52.99
N SER A 440 48.82 -16.76 -52.11
CA SER A 440 50.24 -17.06 -51.95
C SER A 440 50.86 -17.64 -53.23
N LEU A 441 50.15 -18.53 -53.91
CA LEU A 441 50.55 -19.05 -55.22
C LEU A 441 50.63 -17.94 -56.28
N GLU A 442 49.66 -17.03 -56.29
CA GLU A 442 49.61 -15.90 -57.22
C GLU A 442 50.74 -14.89 -56.97
N VAL A 443 51.02 -14.56 -55.71
CA VAL A 443 52.19 -13.73 -55.33
C VAL A 443 53.48 -14.41 -55.78
N GLY A 444 53.58 -15.74 -55.63
CA GLY A 444 54.70 -16.51 -56.16
C GLY A 444 54.84 -16.41 -57.69
N ARG A 445 53.71 -16.40 -58.43
CA ARG A 445 53.69 -16.20 -59.88
C ARG A 445 54.12 -14.78 -60.26
N LEU A 446 53.54 -13.77 -59.63
CA LEU A 446 53.85 -12.37 -59.87
C LEU A 446 55.30 -12.01 -59.52
N ASN A 447 55.86 -12.60 -58.46
CA ASN A 447 57.28 -12.41 -58.14
C ASN A 447 58.19 -12.96 -59.23
N ARG A 448 57.88 -14.13 -59.80
CA ARG A 448 58.61 -14.67 -60.95
C ARG A 448 58.48 -13.78 -62.18
N GLU A 449 57.29 -13.23 -62.44
CA GLU A 449 57.08 -12.27 -63.54
C GLU A 449 57.82 -10.96 -63.32
N ALA A 450 57.82 -10.44 -62.09
CA ALA A 450 58.54 -9.23 -61.72
C ALA A 450 60.06 -9.42 -61.83
N GLU A 451 60.59 -10.58 -61.45
CA GLU A 451 61.99 -10.94 -61.68
C GLU A 451 62.31 -11.01 -63.18
N ALA A 452 61.46 -11.63 -64.00
CA ALA A 452 61.63 -11.67 -65.45
C ALA A 452 61.56 -10.26 -66.09
N LEU A 453 60.61 -9.43 -65.64
CA LEU A 453 60.49 -8.04 -66.08
C LEU A 453 61.65 -7.17 -65.60
N ARG A 454 62.18 -7.39 -64.39
CA ARG A 454 63.41 -6.70 -63.91
C ARG A 454 64.63 -7.12 -64.72
N ALA A 455 64.76 -8.39 -65.07
CA ALA A 455 65.80 -8.85 -65.98
C ALA A 455 65.67 -8.21 -67.37
N ARG A 456 64.44 -8.09 -67.88
CA ARG A 456 64.15 -7.44 -69.16
C ARG A 456 64.35 -5.93 -69.12
N ALA A 457 63.92 -5.27 -68.05
CA ALA A 457 64.13 -3.85 -67.82
C ALA A 457 65.61 -3.52 -67.58
N ALA A 458 66.39 -4.43 -66.98
CA ALA A 458 67.84 -4.28 -66.89
C ALA A 458 68.49 -4.36 -68.29
N ALA A 459 67.99 -5.22 -69.17
CA ALA A 459 68.42 -5.27 -70.58
C ALA A 459 67.96 -4.02 -71.37
N ASP A 460 66.72 -3.57 -71.17
CA ASP A 460 66.15 -2.39 -71.83
C ASP A 460 66.73 -1.08 -71.26
N ALA A 461 67.15 -1.04 -70.00
CA ALA A 461 67.86 0.09 -69.39
C ALA A 461 69.30 0.17 -69.88
N ALA A 462 69.96 -0.97 -70.14
CA ALA A 462 71.23 -0.99 -70.88
C ALA A 462 71.05 -0.45 -72.32
N TYR A 463 69.90 -0.72 -72.94
CA TYR A 463 69.52 -0.20 -74.26
C TYR A 463 69.14 1.29 -74.24
N LEU A 464 68.40 1.76 -73.23
CA LEU A 464 67.97 3.16 -73.07
C LEU A 464 69.10 4.07 -72.57
N ALA A 465 70.04 3.55 -71.78
CA ALA A 465 71.30 4.25 -71.46
C ALA A 465 72.17 4.47 -72.71
N ALA A 466 72.03 3.63 -73.74
CA ALA A 466 72.62 3.87 -75.06
C ALA A 466 71.84 4.93 -75.88
N MET A 467 70.53 5.12 -75.63
CA MET A 467 69.69 6.13 -76.29
C MET A 467 69.66 7.51 -75.62
N GLN A 468 70.00 7.64 -74.32
CA GLN A 468 70.04 8.93 -73.60
C GLN A 468 71.17 9.89 -74.06
N LYS A 469 71.92 9.53 -75.11
CA LYS A 469 72.81 10.43 -75.88
C LYS A 469 72.10 11.25 -76.97
N SER A 470 70.76 11.28 -77.01
CA SER A 470 70.02 12.10 -77.98
C SER A 470 68.91 12.93 -77.31
N THR A 471 69.00 14.24 -77.55
CA THR A 471 68.24 15.36 -76.97
C THR A 471 66.92 15.61 -77.68
N SER A 472 65.76 15.25 -77.11
CA SER A 472 64.46 15.91 -77.38
C SER A 472 63.23 15.34 -76.64
N TRP A 473 63.20 15.29 -75.30
CA TRP A 473 61.93 15.01 -74.57
C TRP A 473 61.68 16.02 -73.43
N ARG A 474 61.87 17.31 -73.77
CA ARG A 474 61.36 18.47 -73.05
C ARG A 474 60.13 18.98 -73.82
N VAL A 475 59.00 19.18 -73.12
CA VAL A 475 57.83 20.01 -73.54
C VAL A 475 56.79 19.28 -74.42
N THR A 476 55.83 18.53 -73.87
CA THR A 476 54.41 18.91 -73.59
C THR A 476 53.67 17.58 -73.32
N ALA A 477 52.75 17.38 -72.37
CA ALA A 477 51.52 18.12 -72.14
C ALA A 477 50.95 17.80 -70.72
N PRO A 478 50.73 18.82 -69.88
CA PRO A 478 49.90 18.73 -68.67
C PRO A 478 48.42 19.06 -68.96
N LEU A 479 47.53 18.61 -68.04
CA LEU A 479 46.16 19.06 -67.72
C LEU A 479 44.93 18.44 -68.44
N ARG A 480 44.27 17.50 -67.73
CA ARG A 480 42.83 17.41 -67.37
C ARG A 480 42.63 16.05 -66.68
N TRP A 481 41.92 15.86 -65.56
CA TRP A 481 40.96 16.67 -64.80
C TRP A 481 40.76 15.99 -63.43
N ALA A 482 40.56 16.79 -62.38
CA ALA A 482 40.34 16.35 -61.00
C ALA A 482 38.91 15.83 -60.76
N LYS A 483 38.75 14.75 -59.97
CA LYS A 483 37.53 14.50 -59.18
C LYS A 483 37.71 13.39 -58.12
N SER A 484 37.12 13.63 -56.95
CA SER A 484 36.56 12.65 -55.98
C SER A 484 37.50 12.18 -54.85
N ARG A 485 37.40 12.80 -53.65
CA ARG A 485 36.61 12.39 -52.44
C ARG A 485 37.31 11.26 -51.65
N LEU A 486 37.83 11.44 -50.42
CA LEU A 486 37.18 11.80 -49.13
C LEU A 486 35.87 11.03 -48.87
N ASP A 487 35.96 9.97 -48.08
CA ASP A 487 35.17 9.79 -46.85
C ASP A 487 35.61 8.50 -46.11
N GLY A 488 35.61 8.54 -44.78
CA GLY A 488 35.78 7.35 -43.95
C GLY A 488 36.22 7.55 -42.50
N SER A 489 35.48 8.34 -41.70
CA SER A 489 35.55 8.25 -40.23
C SER A 489 34.19 7.79 -39.69
N VAL A 490 34.12 6.54 -39.23
CA VAL A 490 32.95 5.96 -38.55
C VAL A 490 32.80 6.61 -37.18
N GLY A 491 31.64 7.23 -36.94
CA GLY A 491 31.34 8.05 -35.78
C GLY A 491 31.16 7.23 -34.49
N ALA A 492 31.72 7.74 -33.39
CA ALA A 492 31.37 7.31 -32.05
C ALA A 492 29.91 7.71 -31.76
N GLU A 493 29.06 6.75 -31.37
CA GLU A 493 27.70 7.06 -30.90
C GLU A 493 27.79 7.99 -29.69
N SER A 494 27.06 9.11 -29.72
CA SER A 494 27.00 10.04 -28.59
C SER A 494 26.34 9.37 -27.38
N SER A 495 26.82 9.69 -26.17
CA SER A 495 26.18 9.31 -24.91
C SER A 495 24.77 9.90 -24.82
N ILE A 496 23.83 9.13 -24.25
CA ILE A 496 22.44 9.56 -23.98
C ILE A 496 22.31 10.32 -22.65
N LEU A 497 23.22 10.07 -21.69
CA LEU A 497 23.33 10.80 -20.44
C LEU A 497 24.28 12.01 -20.55
N LYS A 498 23.84 13.15 -20.03
CA LYS A 498 24.71 14.30 -19.79
C LYS A 498 25.37 14.15 -18.42
N PHE A 499 26.54 13.50 -18.38
CA PHE A 499 27.27 13.25 -17.13
C PHE A 499 27.58 14.53 -16.33
N SER A 500 27.83 15.67 -17.00
CA SER A 500 28.03 16.95 -16.32
C SER A 500 26.81 17.39 -15.53
N ALA A 501 25.60 17.16 -16.04
CA ALA A 501 24.35 17.49 -15.35
C ALA A 501 24.13 16.63 -14.09
N ILE A 502 24.80 15.48 -13.96
CA ILE A 502 24.78 14.68 -12.72
C ILE A 502 25.87 15.19 -11.76
N ALA A 503 27.08 15.42 -12.27
CA ALA A 503 28.22 15.83 -11.46
C ALA A 503 28.07 17.22 -10.83
N GLU A 504 27.32 18.12 -11.46
CA GLU A 504 27.12 19.51 -11.02
C GLU A 504 25.95 19.69 -10.03
N GLU A 505 25.15 18.64 -9.79
CA GLU A 505 24.01 18.72 -8.88
C GLU A 505 24.42 18.81 -7.41
N GLN A 506 23.51 19.30 -6.57
CA GLN A 506 23.76 19.42 -5.14
C GLN A 506 23.08 18.30 -4.36
N LEU A 507 23.87 17.51 -3.64
CA LEU A 507 23.37 16.50 -2.72
C LEU A 507 22.70 17.15 -1.50
N LYS A 508 21.40 16.93 -1.33
CA LYS A 508 20.64 17.26 -0.13
C LYS A 508 20.86 16.14 0.89
N ARG A 509 20.98 16.49 2.17
CA ARG A 509 21.37 15.54 3.24
C ARG A 509 20.27 15.23 4.25
N ASP A 510 19.15 15.94 4.18
CA ASP A 510 18.03 15.83 5.11
C ASP A 510 16.76 15.45 4.34
N PRO A 511 16.00 14.42 4.75
CA PRO A 511 16.21 13.48 5.88
C PRO A 511 17.24 12.38 5.64
N PHE A 512 17.78 12.29 4.42
CA PHE A 512 18.86 11.39 4.03
C PHE A 512 19.59 11.99 2.82
N ASP A 513 20.68 11.38 2.36
CA ASP A 513 21.39 11.85 1.16
C ASP A 513 20.56 11.57 -0.12
N TRP A 514 20.15 12.63 -0.83
CA TRP A 514 19.42 12.56 -2.09
C TRP A 514 19.73 13.74 -3.03
N ALA A 515 19.60 13.52 -4.34
CA ALA A 515 19.70 14.58 -5.34
C ALA A 515 18.70 14.34 -6.48
N PHE A 516 18.26 15.42 -7.13
CA PHE A 516 17.39 15.35 -8.29
C PHE A 516 18.13 15.93 -9.51
N ALA A 517 18.65 15.06 -10.37
CA ALA A 517 19.40 15.48 -11.55
C ALA A 517 18.45 15.82 -12.70
N ASN A 518 18.33 17.11 -12.99
CA ASN A 518 17.52 17.60 -14.11
C ASN A 518 18.29 17.61 -15.42
N ASN A 519 17.57 17.62 -16.56
CA ASN A 519 18.15 17.80 -17.89
C ASN A 519 19.22 16.75 -18.27
N VAL A 520 19.23 15.60 -17.61
CA VAL A 520 20.19 14.50 -17.84
C VAL A 520 20.07 13.89 -19.24
N PHE A 521 18.96 14.10 -19.93
CA PHE A 521 18.74 13.70 -21.32
C PHE A 521 18.67 14.91 -22.26
N ALA A 522 19.01 14.71 -23.53
CA ALA A 522 18.52 15.60 -24.59
C ALA A 522 17.02 15.38 -24.78
N SER A 523 16.25 16.43 -25.11
CA SER A 523 14.79 16.32 -25.26
C SER A 523 14.34 15.28 -26.29
N SER A 524 15.16 15.04 -27.33
CA SER A 524 14.91 13.99 -28.32
C SER A 524 15.09 12.58 -27.74
N ASP A 525 16.13 12.37 -26.94
CA ASP A 525 16.41 11.09 -26.31
C ASP A 525 15.41 10.78 -25.20
N ALA A 526 15.05 11.78 -24.40
CA ALA A 526 13.98 11.71 -23.40
C ALA A 526 12.65 11.23 -24.03
N ARG A 527 12.24 11.86 -25.14
CA ARG A 527 11.04 11.47 -25.88
C ARG A 527 11.13 10.04 -26.41
N ALA A 528 12.28 9.66 -26.96
CA ALA A 528 12.49 8.32 -27.50
C ALA A 528 12.45 7.23 -26.41
N LEU A 529 13.04 7.48 -25.24
CA LEU A 529 12.97 6.59 -24.07
C LEU A 529 11.52 6.42 -23.58
N ALA A 530 10.77 7.53 -23.49
CA ALA A 530 9.37 7.49 -23.08
C ALA A 530 8.46 6.73 -24.06
N GLN A 531 8.68 6.92 -25.37
CA GLN A 531 7.93 6.24 -26.44
C GLN A 531 8.26 4.75 -26.55
N SER A 532 9.52 4.38 -26.29
CA SER A 532 10.01 3.00 -26.37
C SER A 532 10.16 2.33 -25.01
N TYR A 533 9.37 2.77 -24.03
CA TYR A 533 9.40 2.25 -22.68
C TYR A 533 9.15 0.71 -22.68
N PRO A 534 9.98 -0.09 -21.99
CA PRO A 534 9.86 -1.54 -22.02
C PRO A 534 8.59 -2.01 -21.32
N HIS A 535 8.01 -3.12 -21.78
CA HIS A 535 6.78 -3.72 -21.22
C HIS A 535 6.95 -5.20 -20.84
N ASP A 536 8.18 -5.71 -20.94
CA ASP A 536 8.58 -7.10 -20.70
C ASP A 536 9.36 -7.25 -19.39
N GLN A 537 9.44 -8.48 -18.87
CA GLN A 537 10.34 -8.86 -17.75
C GLN A 537 10.15 -8.03 -16.45
N PHE A 538 8.95 -7.49 -16.25
CA PHE A 538 8.57 -6.87 -14.99
C PHE A 538 8.23 -7.94 -13.95
N LYS A 539 8.75 -7.78 -12.73
CA LYS A 539 8.34 -8.54 -11.55
C LYS A 539 7.67 -7.62 -10.55
N THR A 540 6.62 -8.11 -9.88
CA THR A 540 5.99 -7.37 -8.78
C THR A 540 6.90 -7.41 -7.55
N VAL A 541 7.28 -6.23 -7.07
CA VAL A 541 8.02 -6.04 -5.82
C VAL A 541 7.03 -5.58 -4.76
N LYS A 542 6.87 -6.38 -3.72
CA LYS A 542 6.05 -6.05 -2.55
C LYS A 542 6.91 -6.05 -1.29
N GLY A 543 6.63 -5.14 -0.38
CA GLY A 543 7.25 -5.11 0.94
C GLY A 543 6.39 -4.37 1.94
N TYR A 544 6.60 -4.67 3.21
CA TYR A 544 5.97 -3.98 4.33
C TYR A 544 7.04 -3.73 5.38
N ASP A 545 7.23 -2.46 5.75
CA ASP A 545 8.26 -2.04 6.70
C ASP A 545 7.75 -1.91 8.15
N GLY A 546 6.49 -2.28 8.39
CA GLY A 546 5.82 -2.12 9.69
C GLY A 546 4.92 -0.89 9.76
N GLU A 547 5.04 0.06 8.83
CA GLU A 547 4.26 1.30 8.82
C GLU A 547 3.58 1.54 7.46
N LYS A 548 4.26 1.18 6.36
CA LYS A 548 3.77 1.32 4.98
C LYS A 548 3.98 0.03 4.19
N GLY A 549 2.96 -0.34 3.42
CA GLY A 549 3.10 -1.31 2.36
C GLY A 549 3.51 -0.60 1.07
N TYR A 550 4.40 -1.20 0.29
CA TYR A 550 4.66 -0.78 -1.07
C TYR A 550 4.48 -1.95 -2.03
N GLU A 551 3.91 -1.65 -3.19
CA GLU A 551 3.75 -2.56 -4.32
C GLU A 551 4.05 -1.77 -5.59
N TYR A 552 5.02 -2.24 -6.37
CA TYR A 552 5.35 -1.69 -7.68
C TYR A 552 5.90 -2.80 -8.57
N GLU A 553 5.88 -2.61 -9.89
CA GLU A 553 6.54 -3.54 -10.81
C GLU A 553 7.92 -3.02 -11.16
N ALA A 554 8.92 -3.88 -11.21
CA ALA A 554 10.29 -3.53 -11.58
C ALA A 554 10.83 -4.48 -12.64
N ARG A 555 11.44 -3.92 -13.69
CA ARG A 555 12.24 -4.62 -14.69
C ARG A 555 13.71 -4.30 -14.46
N ALA A 556 14.56 -5.32 -14.35
CA ALA A 556 16.01 -5.12 -14.28
C ALA A 556 16.51 -4.52 -15.59
N LEU A 557 17.33 -3.47 -15.48
CA LEU A 557 18.14 -2.94 -16.59
C LEU A 557 19.58 -3.41 -16.45
N ILE A 558 20.09 -3.45 -15.21
CA ILE A 558 21.40 -3.99 -14.82
C ILE A 558 21.20 -4.73 -13.50
N HIS A 559 21.54 -6.02 -13.45
CA HIS A 559 21.50 -6.81 -12.22
C HIS A 559 22.63 -6.40 -11.26
N MET A 560 22.40 -6.55 -9.95
CA MET A 560 23.40 -6.25 -8.93
C MET A 560 24.78 -6.85 -9.24
N GLY A 561 25.78 -5.97 -9.42
CA GLY A 561 27.17 -6.36 -9.61
C GLY A 561 27.50 -6.98 -10.97
N GLN A 562 26.56 -6.94 -11.93
CA GLN A 562 26.80 -7.38 -13.30
C GLN A 562 27.26 -6.21 -14.18
N ASP A 563 28.14 -6.49 -15.14
CA ASP A 563 28.63 -5.52 -16.12
C ASP A 563 27.95 -5.65 -17.49
N GLU A 564 26.77 -6.27 -17.51
CA GLU A 564 25.96 -6.52 -18.71
C GLU A 564 24.53 -6.00 -18.59
N ILE A 565 23.89 -5.76 -19.75
CA ILE A 565 22.52 -5.25 -19.84
C ILE A 565 21.55 -6.43 -19.67
N ALA A 566 20.66 -6.35 -18.69
CA ALA A 566 19.65 -7.38 -18.44
C ALA A 566 18.59 -7.39 -19.55
N PHE A 567 18.36 -8.57 -20.14
CA PHE A 567 17.35 -8.79 -21.19
C PHE A 567 17.46 -7.79 -22.35
N ALA A 568 18.66 -7.65 -22.91
CA ALA A 568 18.99 -6.63 -23.91
C ALA A 568 18.16 -6.71 -25.20
N ASP A 569 17.72 -7.91 -25.58
CA ASP A 569 16.96 -8.15 -26.81
C ASP A 569 15.56 -7.50 -26.79
N GLY A 570 14.98 -7.33 -25.59
CA GLY A 570 13.70 -6.64 -25.39
C GLY A 570 13.80 -5.11 -25.38
N LEU A 571 15.02 -4.56 -25.46
CA LEU A 571 15.26 -3.12 -25.32
C LEU A 571 15.47 -2.40 -26.66
N SER A 572 14.88 -1.21 -26.76
CA SER A 572 15.17 -0.29 -27.87
C SER A 572 16.64 0.12 -27.89
N ALA A 573 17.11 0.65 -29.03
CA ALA A 573 18.49 1.15 -29.15
C ALA A 573 18.80 2.24 -28.11
N GLN A 574 17.81 3.07 -27.76
CA GLN A 574 17.93 4.14 -26.77
C GLN A 574 18.06 3.58 -25.35
N TRP A 575 17.27 2.57 -25.00
CA TRP A 575 17.40 1.88 -23.70
C TRP A 575 18.73 1.14 -23.57
N ARG A 576 19.22 0.52 -24.65
CA ARG A 576 20.57 -0.08 -24.68
C ARG A 576 21.67 0.95 -24.53
N ARG A 577 21.56 2.13 -25.17
CA ARG A 577 22.48 3.26 -24.97
C ARG A 577 22.46 3.77 -23.53
N LEU A 578 21.28 3.91 -22.92
CA LEU A 578 21.14 4.30 -21.51
C LEU A 578 21.82 3.29 -20.57
N ALA A 579 21.58 2.00 -20.77
CA ALA A 579 22.21 0.97 -19.95
C ALA A 579 23.75 0.96 -20.11
N ARG A 580 24.27 1.16 -21.34
CA ARG A 580 25.71 1.34 -21.58
C ARG A 580 26.28 2.57 -20.87
N ASP A 581 25.56 3.68 -20.88
CA ASP A 581 26.00 4.89 -20.17
C ASP A 581 26.04 4.66 -18.66
N LEU A 582 25.04 4.00 -18.08
CA LEU A 582 25.03 3.64 -16.65
C LEU A 582 26.22 2.75 -16.28
N LEU A 583 26.59 1.78 -17.13
CA LEU A 583 27.76 0.92 -16.95
C LEU A 583 29.10 1.65 -17.16
N SER A 584 29.09 2.84 -17.77
CA SER A 584 30.30 3.52 -18.19
C SER A 584 31.11 4.08 -17.01
N PRO A 585 32.45 4.15 -17.15
CA PRO A 585 33.30 4.84 -16.18
C PRO A 585 32.89 6.31 -15.95
N ASN A 586 32.35 6.97 -16.98
CA ASN A 586 31.92 8.36 -16.91
C ASN A 586 30.73 8.56 -15.98
N TYR A 587 29.76 7.63 -15.99
CA TYR A 587 28.64 7.67 -15.04
C TYR A 587 29.13 7.51 -13.61
N ARG A 588 29.99 6.51 -13.37
CA ARG A 588 30.58 6.26 -12.04
C ARG A 588 31.35 7.48 -11.54
N GLN A 589 32.13 8.11 -12.41
CA GLN A 589 32.85 9.34 -12.08
C GLN A 589 31.88 10.50 -11.77
N ALA A 590 30.80 10.66 -12.53
CA ALA A 590 29.81 11.71 -12.29
C ALA A 590 29.10 11.56 -10.93
N VAL A 591 28.66 10.34 -10.60
CA VAL A 591 28.05 10.06 -9.29
C VAL A 591 29.07 10.15 -8.16
N SER A 592 30.32 9.76 -8.41
CA SER A 592 31.42 9.92 -7.44
C SER A 592 31.64 11.39 -7.10
N SER A 593 31.66 12.27 -8.10
CA SER A 593 31.75 13.72 -7.93
C SER A 593 30.54 14.28 -7.15
N LEU A 594 29.32 13.89 -7.51
CA LEU A 594 28.09 14.34 -6.84
C LEU A 594 28.05 13.94 -5.36
N THR A 595 28.48 12.71 -5.04
CA THR A 595 28.40 12.16 -3.68
C THR A 595 29.64 12.44 -2.83
N GLY A 596 30.75 12.82 -3.45
CA GLY A 596 32.06 12.97 -2.80
C GLY A 596 32.70 11.64 -2.39
N ARG A 597 32.33 10.53 -3.04
CA ARG A 597 32.79 9.17 -2.72
C ARG A 597 33.30 8.47 -3.97
N ASP A 598 34.33 7.62 -3.84
CA ASP A 598 34.82 6.82 -4.97
C ASP A 598 33.89 5.63 -5.23
N LEU A 599 33.15 5.67 -6.33
CA LEU A 599 32.23 4.62 -6.77
C LEU A 599 32.73 3.90 -8.04
N THR A 600 34.00 4.08 -8.40
CA THR A 600 34.57 3.52 -9.63
C THR A 600 34.53 2.00 -9.67
N SER A 601 34.62 1.33 -8.52
CA SER A 601 34.57 -0.13 -8.37
C SER A 601 33.30 -0.65 -7.70
N ALA A 602 32.36 0.22 -7.33
CA ALA A 602 31.17 -0.19 -6.59
C ALA A 602 30.25 -1.08 -7.44
N PRO A 603 29.68 -2.16 -6.90
CA PRO A 603 28.64 -2.91 -7.61
C PRO A 603 27.44 -2.01 -7.87
N MET A 604 26.88 -2.10 -9.08
CA MET A 604 25.78 -1.27 -9.53
C MET A 604 24.55 -2.13 -9.81
N GLU A 605 23.39 -1.53 -9.60
CA GLU A 605 22.09 -2.09 -9.96
C GLU A 605 21.20 -0.98 -10.53
N ALA A 606 20.44 -1.28 -11.59
CA ALA A 606 19.52 -0.34 -12.21
C ALA A 606 18.20 -1.01 -12.61
N TYR A 607 17.09 -0.32 -12.34
CA TYR A 607 15.73 -0.80 -12.64
C TYR A 607 14.87 0.24 -13.34
N VAL A 608 13.91 -0.27 -14.08
CA VAL A 608 12.79 0.47 -14.68
C VAL A 608 11.52 0.09 -13.92
N CYS A 609 10.75 1.06 -13.42
CA CYS A 609 9.63 0.79 -12.51
C CYS A 609 8.27 1.31 -13.01
N HIS A 610 7.22 0.50 -12.82
CA HIS A 610 5.83 0.97 -12.85
C HIS A 610 5.33 1.23 -11.44
N PHE A 611 4.95 2.47 -11.17
CA PHE A 611 4.21 2.81 -9.97
C PHE A 611 2.72 2.78 -10.28
N GLY A 612 1.98 1.91 -9.58
CA GLY A 612 0.52 1.88 -9.66
C GLY A 612 -0.10 3.17 -9.14
N ALA A 613 -1.38 3.41 -9.48
CA ALA A 613 -2.09 4.65 -9.14
C ALA A 613 -2.14 4.97 -7.63
N GLY A 614 -1.92 3.98 -6.76
CA GLY A 614 -1.89 4.11 -5.30
C GLY A 614 -0.51 4.20 -4.65
N ALA A 615 0.60 4.18 -5.41
CA ALA A 615 1.94 4.23 -4.82
C ALA A 615 2.31 5.65 -4.34
N ALA A 616 2.22 5.89 -3.04
CA ALA A 616 2.69 7.11 -2.38
C ALA A 616 4.14 6.95 -1.89
N GLY A 617 5.09 6.92 -2.82
CA GLY A 617 6.53 6.95 -2.51
C GLY A 617 7.13 8.35 -2.65
N PRO A 618 8.33 8.61 -2.09
CA PRO A 618 9.08 9.87 -2.27
C PRO A 618 9.44 10.17 -3.74
N ALA A 619 9.11 9.28 -4.67
CA ALA A 619 9.33 9.42 -6.11
C ALA A 619 8.33 10.34 -6.84
N ARG A 620 7.25 10.80 -6.19
CA ARG A 620 6.42 11.87 -6.76
C ARG A 620 7.12 13.22 -6.57
N GLY A 621 7.95 13.60 -7.55
CA GLY A 621 8.46 14.97 -7.66
C GLY A 621 7.32 16.00 -7.75
N PRO A 622 7.60 17.31 -7.56
CA PRO A 622 6.61 18.36 -7.64
C PRO A 622 5.93 18.36 -9.02
N SER A 623 4.60 18.36 -9.02
CA SER A 623 3.77 18.28 -10.23
C SER A 623 4.00 19.49 -11.15
N ARG A 624 4.81 19.28 -12.19
CA ARG A 624 4.77 20.09 -13.43
C ARG A 624 4.24 19.20 -14.55
N GLU A 625 3.34 19.76 -15.35
CA GLU A 625 2.54 19.07 -16.38
C GLU A 625 3.32 18.57 -17.61
N ASP A 626 4.65 18.59 -17.60
CA ASP A 626 5.50 18.04 -18.67
C ASP A 626 6.44 16.96 -18.08
N HIS A 627 6.11 15.68 -18.33
CA HIS A 627 6.89 14.55 -17.83
C HIS A 627 8.12 14.27 -18.70
N ASP A 628 9.22 15.00 -18.46
CA ASP A 628 10.55 14.55 -18.88
C ASP A 628 11.01 13.38 -17.97
N PRO A 629 11.58 12.30 -18.54
CA PRO A 629 12.17 11.22 -17.74
C PRO A 629 13.28 11.79 -16.84
N CYS A 630 13.21 11.50 -15.55
CA CYS A 630 14.18 11.92 -14.54
C CYS A 630 14.88 10.70 -13.92
N ILE A 631 16.09 10.91 -13.40
CA ILE A 631 16.83 9.91 -12.63
C ILE A 631 16.79 10.35 -11.17
N LEU A 632 16.23 9.51 -10.30
CA LEU A 632 16.29 9.69 -8.85
C LEU A 632 17.50 8.92 -8.31
N LEU A 633 18.45 9.63 -7.72
CA LEU A 633 19.59 9.04 -7.02
C LEU A 633 19.29 9.05 -5.50
N GLN A 634 19.14 7.86 -4.92
CA GLN A 634 18.90 7.69 -3.49
C GLN A 634 19.95 6.75 -2.88
N ARG A 635 20.55 7.17 -1.76
CA ARG A 635 21.45 6.33 -0.99
C ARG A 635 20.65 5.25 -0.24
N SER A 636 20.97 3.97 -0.48
CA SER A 636 20.55 2.88 0.42
C SER A 636 21.75 2.41 1.23
N LEU A 637 21.79 2.78 2.50
CA LEU A 637 22.69 2.12 3.45
C LEU A 637 22.16 0.69 3.64
N GLY A 638 22.98 -0.32 3.32
CA GLY A 638 22.65 -1.69 3.69
C GLY A 638 22.67 -1.81 5.21
N PHE A 639 21.51 -1.79 5.87
CA PHE A 639 21.42 -2.03 7.31
C PHE A 639 20.54 -3.22 7.66
N ARG A 640 21.21 -4.21 8.24
CA ARG A 640 20.64 -5.14 9.21
C ARG A 640 20.33 -4.35 10.48
N GLY A 641 19.04 -4.27 10.83
CA GLY A 641 18.57 -4.03 12.20
C GLY A 641 18.55 -2.59 12.73
N TRP A 642 17.35 -2.19 13.18
CA TRP A 642 17.01 -1.26 14.27
C TRP A 642 16.46 0.16 14.00
N ARG A 643 15.70 0.61 15.05
CA ARG A 643 14.58 1.58 15.15
C ARG A 643 14.88 3.05 14.80
N VAL A 644 13.82 3.74 14.34
CA VAL A 644 13.76 5.17 13.95
C VAL A 644 13.55 6.10 15.17
N PRO A 645 14.28 7.23 15.30
CA PRO A 645 13.84 8.41 16.05
C PRO A 645 13.16 9.47 15.16
N GLN A 646 12.23 10.22 15.75
CA GLN A 646 11.27 11.14 15.14
C GLN A 646 11.89 12.41 14.49
N HIS A 647 11.27 12.92 13.41
CA HIS A 647 11.62 14.16 12.70
C HIS A 647 10.63 15.32 12.98
N PRO A 648 11.07 16.60 12.89
CA PRO A 648 10.20 17.78 12.73
C PRO A 648 10.20 18.35 11.30
N ALA A 649 9.19 19.20 11.03
CA ALA A 649 8.72 19.72 9.74
C ALA A 649 9.59 20.82 9.07
N PHE A 650 9.44 20.97 7.75
CA PHE A 650 10.02 22.03 6.91
C PHE A 650 8.99 23.13 6.58
N GLU A 651 9.40 24.39 6.70
CA GLU A 651 8.70 25.58 6.18
C GLU A 651 9.12 25.90 4.73
N GLY A 652 8.18 26.46 3.96
CA GLY A 652 8.34 26.78 2.54
C GLY A 652 8.62 28.25 2.22
N HIS A 653 8.87 28.52 0.94
CA HIS A 653 8.74 29.86 0.34
C HIS A 653 8.07 29.78 -1.03
N GLU A 654 6.95 30.49 -1.16
CA GLU A 654 6.17 30.70 -2.38
C GLU A 654 6.71 31.89 -3.20
N ARG A 655 6.50 31.83 -4.53
CA ARG A 655 6.18 33.01 -5.35
C ARG A 655 5.07 32.72 -6.36
N SER A 656 4.18 33.71 -6.43
CA SER A 656 2.92 33.82 -7.16
C SER A 656 2.99 33.81 -8.69
N SER A 657 1.94 33.33 -9.36
CA SER A 657 1.28 34.05 -10.46
C SER A 657 -0.10 33.50 -10.82
N ARG A 658 -1.04 34.44 -11.06
CA ARG A 658 -2.45 34.30 -11.45
C ARG A 658 -2.66 33.72 -12.86
N GLY A 659 -3.82 33.09 -13.10
CA GLY A 659 -4.38 32.90 -14.43
C GLY A 659 -5.66 32.05 -14.47
N SER A 660 -6.79 32.69 -14.78
CA SER A 660 -8.16 32.15 -14.90
C SER A 660 -8.39 31.26 -16.13
N GLY A 661 -9.34 30.32 -16.05
CA GLY A 661 -10.04 29.79 -17.23
C GLY A 661 -10.81 28.49 -17.00
N ALA A 662 -12.14 28.55 -17.08
CA ALA A 662 -13.03 27.38 -17.05
C ALA A 662 -13.03 26.64 -18.41
N HIS A 663 -13.02 25.29 -18.42
CA HIS A 663 -13.78 24.49 -19.40
C HIS A 663 -13.92 23.00 -19.02
N ARG A 664 -15.01 22.45 -19.56
CA ARG A 664 -15.68 21.14 -19.43
C ARG A 664 -14.82 19.87 -19.55
N GLY A 665 -15.26 18.91 -18.73
CA GLY A 665 -15.14 17.44 -18.79
C GLY A 665 -14.52 16.76 -20.00
N GLN A 666 -13.54 15.89 -19.72
CA GLN A 666 -13.13 14.74 -20.53
C GLN A 666 -12.65 13.59 -19.62
N HIS A 667 -12.84 12.37 -20.12
CA HIS A 667 -12.54 11.08 -19.50
C HIS A 667 -11.16 10.98 -18.82
N PHE A 668 -11.12 10.40 -17.62
CA PHE A 668 -9.88 10.03 -16.93
C PHE A 668 -9.25 8.81 -17.60
N ASP A 669 -8.12 9.02 -18.25
CA ASP A 669 -7.18 7.98 -18.68
C ASP A 669 -6.14 7.77 -17.56
N SER A 670 -5.98 6.53 -17.11
CA SER A 670 -5.12 6.16 -15.98
C SER A 670 -3.65 6.20 -16.39
N ARG A 671 -2.95 7.31 -16.13
CA ARG A 671 -1.52 7.46 -16.43
C ARG A 671 -0.64 6.93 -15.30
N ALA A 672 0.04 5.80 -15.55
CA ALA A 672 1.10 5.29 -14.69
C ALA A 672 2.35 6.20 -14.76
N VAL A 673 3.04 6.39 -13.63
CA VAL A 673 4.29 7.17 -13.58
C VAL A 673 5.47 6.25 -13.84
N ARG A 674 6.35 6.65 -14.78
CA ARG A 674 7.47 5.87 -15.31
C ARG A 674 8.80 6.47 -14.82
N HIS A 675 9.63 5.69 -14.12
CA HIS A 675 10.92 6.14 -13.58
C HIS A 675 12.06 5.13 -13.80
N VAL A 676 13.29 5.64 -13.83
CA VAL A 676 14.53 4.84 -13.77
C VAL A 676 15.19 5.08 -12.42
N VAL A 677 15.55 4.01 -11.72
CA VAL A 677 16.23 4.04 -10.41
C VAL A 677 17.57 3.33 -10.52
N ALA A 678 18.66 3.99 -10.14
CA ALA A 678 20.00 3.42 -10.09
C ALA A 678 20.58 3.50 -8.66
N ARG A 679 21.20 2.42 -8.18
CA ARG A 679 21.78 2.31 -6.82
C ARG A 679 23.20 1.75 -6.89
N GLY A 680 24.07 2.28 -6.02
CA GLY A 680 25.42 1.74 -5.75
C GLY A 680 25.54 1.33 -4.28
N PHE A 681 26.26 0.24 -4.01
CA PHE A 681 26.45 -0.31 -2.66
C PHE A 681 27.93 -0.27 -2.25
N GLU A 682 28.19 0.09 -0.99
CA GLU A 682 29.52 -0.04 -0.37
C GLU A 682 29.58 -1.35 0.44
N GLY A 683 30.64 -2.13 0.24
CA GLY A 683 31.04 -3.19 1.16
C GLY A 683 32.44 -2.89 1.68
N GLU A 684 32.59 -2.65 2.98
CA GLU A 684 33.93 -2.60 3.60
C GLU A 684 34.49 -4.03 3.71
N ALA A 685 35.55 -4.31 2.97
CA ALA A 685 36.39 -5.49 3.21
C ALA A 685 37.33 -5.18 4.38
N GLY A 686 36.90 -5.49 5.60
CA GLY A 686 37.73 -5.41 6.82
C GLY A 686 38.31 -6.77 7.19
N ASP A 687 39.64 -6.90 7.10
CA ASP A 687 40.41 -7.98 7.69
C ASP A 687 40.35 -7.93 9.22
N GLY A 688 39.97 -9.03 9.89
CA GLY A 688 40.29 -9.26 11.31
C GLY A 688 39.20 -9.87 12.20
N LEU A 689 39.37 -11.18 12.49
CA LEU A 689 38.89 -11.92 13.68
C LEU A 689 37.38 -11.95 14.00
N ALA A 690 36.68 -12.96 13.46
CA ALA A 690 35.33 -13.36 13.88
C ALA A 690 35.35 -14.49 14.96
N PRO A 691 34.56 -14.41 16.06
CA PRO A 691 34.39 -15.50 17.01
C PRO A 691 33.49 -16.64 16.50
N GLN A 692 33.77 -17.85 17.00
CA GLN A 692 33.33 -19.19 16.56
C GLN A 692 31.81 -19.53 16.60
N HIS A 693 30.88 -18.59 16.43
CA HIS A 693 29.44 -18.93 16.33
C HIS A 693 28.87 -19.04 14.90
N GLU A 694 29.66 -18.79 13.85
CA GLU A 694 29.16 -18.75 12.46
C GLU A 694 29.42 -20.01 11.60
N ARG A 695 29.78 -21.16 12.20
CA ARG A 695 29.95 -22.41 11.42
C ARG A 695 28.68 -23.25 11.22
N HIS A 696 27.52 -22.85 11.72
CA HIS A 696 26.30 -23.68 11.63
C HIS A 696 25.26 -23.20 10.60
N ILE A 697 25.46 -22.06 9.94
CA ILE A 697 24.47 -21.49 9.00
C ILE A 697 24.94 -21.58 7.54
N LEU A 698 26.24 -21.73 7.27
CA LEU A 698 26.77 -21.85 5.90
C LEU A 698 26.89 -23.30 5.37
N SER A 699 26.60 -24.32 6.17
CA SER A 699 26.58 -25.72 5.72
C SER A 699 25.22 -26.21 5.20
N ARG A 700 24.18 -25.37 5.20
CA ARG A 700 22.85 -25.70 4.65
C ARG A 700 22.59 -25.16 3.23
N TRP A 701 23.58 -24.50 2.62
CA TRP A 701 23.43 -23.92 1.27
C TRP A 701 24.33 -24.57 0.20
N ARG A 702 25.03 -25.66 0.54
CA ARG A 702 25.76 -26.51 -0.42
C ARG A 702 25.67 -27.97 0.00
N GLY A 703 24.67 -28.67 -0.52
CA GLY A 703 24.64 -30.13 -0.44
C GLY A 703 23.24 -30.68 -0.47
N GLU A 704 22.62 -30.73 -1.65
CA GLU A 704 21.53 -31.69 -1.93
C GLU A 704 21.29 -31.73 -3.45
N TYR A 705 22.21 -32.39 -4.17
CA TYR A 705 21.94 -33.15 -5.40
C TYR A 705 23.14 -34.08 -5.62
N ASN A 706 23.02 -35.31 -5.11
CA ASN A 706 23.76 -36.46 -5.63
C ASN A 706 22.86 -37.68 -5.43
N VAL A 707 22.11 -38.02 -6.49
CA VAL A 707 21.55 -39.36 -6.67
C VAL A 707 22.59 -40.14 -7.46
N ALA A 708 23.12 -41.21 -6.87
CA ALA A 708 23.77 -42.27 -7.61
C ALA A 708 23.28 -43.62 -7.09
N ALA A 709 22.94 -44.45 -8.06
CA ALA A 709 22.43 -45.82 -8.01
C ALA A 709 23.06 -46.74 -6.95
N GLY A 710 22.20 -47.60 -6.40
CA GLY A 710 22.49 -48.78 -5.60
C GLY A 710 21.20 -49.52 -5.30
#